data_AF-A0A2E1VQQ7-F1
#
_entry.id   AF-A0A2E1VQQ7-F1
#
_cell.length_a   1.000
_cell.length_b   1.000
_cell.length_c   1.000
_cell.angle_alpha   90.00
_cell.angle_beta   90.00
_cell.angle_gamma   90.00
#
_symmetry.space_group_name_H-M   'P 1'
#
loop_
_entity.id
_entity.type
_entity.pdbx_description
1 polymer ?
#
loop_
_entity_poly.entity_id
_entity_poly.type
_entity_poly.pdbx_seq_one_letter_code
_entity_poly.pdbx_strand_id
1 'polypeptide(L)'
;MVLRGLSLGQRRARYHRLMLATLSATALLLTAAPLAPSMPQLDGTREAPPRSLPERGEPELQAPVVNAMMRKFMREHQVPGASLAIFRHGDPVYVRSFGWADRETQEAVRPDSLFRIASISKPITAVAILKLVEQGKLQLDANPFALMGMADELAEEGRDPRLAELTIEQLLQHRAGWDRNKSFDPMFVPNRVRKHLGTEGPPSTAQIIRFMLDQRLDFDPGTRYAYSNFGYCLLGRVIEAVSGQGYEEFVQREILQPIGVRGMRLGRSLPEQRWPKEVHYYDQRGRTGFAAVAPGRRVESGYTHDQEVLDAHGGWVASAQDLARFAAAFADPAASPLLSEASIERMWARPAGAEGKVWYGMGWSVRELSEGRLNAWHSGLLTGGTSTLFVRRHDGYTWSILFNSDRSAKESGWLAGKMDPLIHQAVDQEQAWGDTASLASQEAAAPQAPQFQPGQVEVDGQSFPYQLLIPAELEEGKSYPLILFLHGAGERGSDNEAQKRHFPERIARMMADGAPPAFVLAPQCPRGVWWSSRPRPDGPALLERAAGAPLRAAMAALEEVVQTQPIDRDRIALTGLSMGGFGSWELAARRPGWFSGVIPICGGGDPDSMLALAGLPIQVWHGGADTVVPPSASRELVAALQKAKLPVQYFELEGVGHDSWTAAYGDARVLAQLREARRQPLRMLAERTRLLAELVDPQERIAFLGDSITQAGHNAGGYVDLLRKGLRTVHPEIGIIPAGISGHKVPDLLKRYEKDVIEAGATVVFIYIGINDVWHSLRDRGTPIDAFEAGLRELIAGLRASGAEVVLATPSVIGEKTPGQNQLDEMLDAYAAVSRRIAREEGLVLCDLRRSFQEQLRIFGDPAADRGALTRDGVHLTPAGNQWVAIEAAAALREAVARRQAAREQAKD
;
A
#
# COMPACT_ATOMS: atom_id res chain seq x y z
N MET A 1 13.09 63.01 -1.00
CA MET A 1 12.48 64.16 -1.70
C MET A 1 12.05 63.68 -3.08
N VAL A 2 10.74 63.68 -3.32
CA VAL A 2 9.99 63.64 -4.60
C VAL A 2 10.63 62.93 -5.79
N LEU A 3 9.96 61.88 -6.31
CA LEU A 3 9.56 61.84 -7.72
C LEU A 3 8.38 60.86 -7.91
N ARG A 4 7.18 61.45 -7.93
CA ARG A 4 5.99 60.90 -8.60
C ARG A 4 6.19 61.03 -10.10
N GLY A 5 5.63 60.09 -10.85
CA GLY A 5 5.07 60.34 -12.18
C GLY A 5 5.67 59.51 -13.30
N LEU A 6 4.93 58.48 -13.75
CA LEU A 6 4.49 58.27 -15.14
C LEU A 6 3.62 56.99 -15.24
N SER A 7 2.61 57.04 -16.10
CA SER A 7 1.38 56.23 -16.09
C SER A 7 1.38 54.97 -16.99
N LEU A 8 0.32 54.17 -16.83
CA LEU A 8 -0.03 52.86 -17.42
C LEU A 8 -0.07 52.74 -18.97
N GLY A 9 0.38 53.75 -19.74
CA GLY A 9 0.24 53.76 -21.21
C GLY A 9 1.39 53.13 -22.02
N GLN A 10 2.54 52.84 -21.42
CA GLN A 10 3.77 52.53 -22.18
C GLN A 10 4.26 51.07 -22.11
N ARG A 11 3.46 50.14 -21.54
CA ARG A 11 3.85 48.70 -21.45
C ARG A 11 3.12 47.76 -22.43
N ARG A 12 2.39 48.27 -23.43
CA ARG A 12 1.49 47.44 -24.27
C ARG A 12 1.79 47.34 -25.77
N ALA A 13 2.99 47.69 -26.26
CA ALA A 13 3.28 47.59 -27.70
C ALA A 13 4.72 47.14 -28.00
N ARG A 14 5.09 45.88 -27.71
CA ARG A 14 6.35 45.28 -28.20
C ARG A 14 6.34 43.75 -28.41
N TYR A 15 5.15 43.13 -28.56
CA TYR A 15 5.05 41.67 -28.76
C TYR A 15 4.36 41.21 -30.06
N HIS A 16 4.07 42.10 -31.00
CA HIS A 16 3.58 41.74 -32.33
C HIS A 16 4.31 42.52 -33.41
N ARG A 17 5.27 41.85 -34.06
CA ARG A 17 5.79 42.05 -35.43
C ARG A 17 7.29 41.73 -35.49
N LEU A 18 7.64 40.46 -35.72
CA LEU A 18 8.34 40.05 -36.94
C LEU A 18 8.62 38.54 -36.88
N MET A 19 7.85 37.78 -37.65
CA MET A 19 8.23 36.48 -38.18
C MET A 19 8.76 36.72 -39.61
N LEU A 20 9.61 35.80 -40.08
CA LEU A 20 10.08 35.52 -41.46
C LEU A 20 11.30 36.29 -41.99
N ALA A 21 12.43 35.57 -42.16
CA ALA A 21 12.98 35.19 -43.47
C ALA A 21 14.20 34.25 -43.33
N THR A 22 14.36 33.40 -44.33
CA THR A 22 15.11 32.14 -44.44
C THR A 22 16.48 32.25 -45.14
N LEU A 23 17.28 31.16 -45.03
CA LEU A 23 18.26 30.58 -45.99
C LEU A 23 19.81 30.74 -45.79
N SER A 24 20.45 29.56 -45.74
CA SER A 24 21.72 29.13 -46.39
C SER A 24 23.10 29.28 -45.69
N ALA A 25 23.58 28.12 -45.19
CA ALA A 25 24.73 27.32 -45.66
C ALA A 25 26.22 27.78 -45.54
N THR A 26 27.01 26.89 -44.88
CA THR A 26 28.41 26.44 -45.13
C THR A 26 29.63 27.38 -44.93
N ALA A 27 30.50 27.05 -43.93
CA ALA A 27 31.79 26.33 -44.10
C ALA A 27 32.96 26.80 -43.19
N LEU A 28 33.56 25.80 -42.51
CA LEU A 28 34.97 25.58 -42.11
C LEU A 28 35.85 26.68 -41.45
N LEU A 29 36.40 26.37 -40.27
CA LEU A 29 37.85 26.04 -40.11
C LEU A 29 38.16 25.43 -38.72
N LEU A 30 39.01 24.39 -38.76
CA LEU A 30 39.49 23.56 -37.65
C LEU A 30 40.49 24.28 -36.73
N THR A 31 40.61 23.82 -35.46
CA THR A 31 41.89 23.37 -34.85
C THR A 31 41.62 22.36 -33.72
N ALA A 32 42.60 21.47 -33.51
CA ALA A 32 42.49 20.12 -32.94
C ALA A 32 42.86 19.98 -31.45
N ALA A 33 42.41 18.89 -30.80
CA ALA A 33 42.98 18.29 -29.57
C ALA A 33 42.44 16.83 -29.40
N PRO A 34 43.04 15.94 -28.56
CA PRO A 34 43.55 14.63 -28.98
C PRO A 34 42.69 13.40 -28.58
N LEU A 35 43.13 12.27 -29.15
CA LEU A 35 42.59 10.90 -29.12
C LEU A 35 42.30 10.33 -27.72
N ALA A 36 41.08 9.83 -27.55
CA ALA A 36 40.68 8.88 -26.49
C ALA A 36 40.51 7.48 -27.10
N PRO A 37 40.83 6.39 -26.37
CA PRO A 37 40.73 5.03 -26.87
C PRO A 37 39.27 4.62 -27.08
N SER A 38 39.04 3.94 -28.19
CA SER A 38 37.77 3.39 -28.66
C SER A 38 37.16 2.42 -27.63
N MET A 39 36.03 2.82 -27.04
CA MET A 39 35.14 1.90 -26.36
C MET A 39 34.39 1.03 -27.40
N PRO A 40 34.21 -0.27 -27.14
CA PRO A 40 33.40 -1.12 -28.01
C PRO A 40 31.94 -0.66 -27.98
N GLN A 41 31.32 -0.59 -29.15
CA GLN A 41 29.87 -0.40 -29.29
C GLN A 41 29.17 -1.56 -28.59
N LEU A 42 28.61 -1.28 -27.42
CA LEU A 42 27.56 -2.11 -26.83
C LEU A 42 26.27 -1.78 -27.58
N ASP A 43 25.82 -2.72 -28.40
CA ASP A 43 24.42 -2.82 -28.84
C ASP A 43 23.55 -2.99 -27.59
N GLY A 44 23.19 -1.85 -27.01
CA GLY A 44 22.22 -1.75 -25.92
C GLY A 44 20.84 -1.63 -26.52
N THR A 45 20.17 -2.77 -26.70
CA THR A 45 18.72 -2.83 -26.72
C THR A 45 18.21 -2.20 -25.42
N ARG A 46 17.84 -0.92 -25.48
CA ARG A 46 16.99 -0.29 -24.47
C ARG A 46 15.71 -1.14 -24.39
N GLU A 47 15.58 -1.96 -23.35
CA GLU A 47 14.29 -2.53 -22.99
C GLU A 47 13.28 -1.39 -22.88
N ALA A 48 12.22 -1.50 -23.68
CA ALA A 48 11.12 -0.55 -23.66
C ALA A 48 10.38 -0.66 -22.32
N PRO A 49 9.90 0.45 -21.72
CA PRO A 49 9.07 0.38 -20.53
C PRO A 49 7.77 -0.41 -20.83
N PRO A 50 7.16 -1.07 -19.82
CA PRO A 50 6.01 -1.94 -20.03
C PRO A 50 4.87 -1.20 -20.75
N ARG A 51 4.38 -1.79 -21.84
CA ARG A 51 3.60 -1.11 -22.89
C ARG A 51 2.08 -1.10 -22.70
N SER A 52 1.56 -1.34 -21.49
CA SER A 52 0.13 -1.17 -21.19
C SER A 52 -0.09 -0.54 -19.82
N LEU A 53 -0.99 0.47 -19.76
CA LEU A 53 -1.50 0.98 -18.48
C LEU A 53 -2.27 -0.15 -17.78
N PRO A 54 -2.12 -0.33 -16.46
CA PRO A 54 -2.91 -1.32 -15.74
C PRO A 54 -4.39 -0.92 -15.77
N GLU A 55 -5.26 -1.93 -15.87
CA GLU A 55 -6.72 -1.74 -15.92
C GLU A 55 -7.41 -2.73 -14.99
N ARG A 56 -8.43 -2.28 -14.26
CA ARG A 56 -9.20 -3.10 -13.31
C ARG A 56 -10.67 -2.68 -13.30
N GLY A 57 -11.59 -3.64 -13.27
CA GLY A 57 -13.04 -3.41 -13.19
C GLY A 57 -13.81 -4.73 -13.09
N GLU A 58 -15.13 -4.65 -12.87
CA GLU A 58 -15.99 -5.82 -12.79
C GLU A 58 -16.08 -6.53 -14.16
N PRO A 59 -15.82 -7.86 -14.25
CA PRO A 59 -15.75 -8.58 -15.52
C PRO A 59 -17.09 -8.64 -16.29
N GLU A 60 -18.20 -8.65 -15.57
CA GLU A 60 -19.57 -8.81 -16.10
C GLU A 60 -20.14 -7.52 -16.72
N LEU A 61 -19.61 -6.35 -16.34
CA LEU A 61 -20.05 -5.03 -16.82
C LEU A 61 -19.27 -4.56 -18.05
N GLN A 62 -19.26 -5.35 -19.12
CA GLN A 62 -18.49 -5.03 -20.34
C GLN A 62 -19.17 -3.96 -21.20
N ALA A 63 -18.66 -2.72 -21.14
CA ALA A 63 -18.99 -1.63 -22.07
C ALA A 63 -17.81 -1.35 -23.04
N PRO A 64 -17.70 -2.08 -24.18
CA PRO A 64 -16.57 -1.98 -25.09
C PRO A 64 -16.38 -0.59 -25.70
N VAL A 65 -17.46 0.15 -25.96
CA VAL A 65 -17.39 1.52 -26.51
C VAL A 65 -16.77 2.45 -25.47
N VAL A 66 -17.23 2.36 -24.22
CA VAL A 66 -16.71 3.14 -23.09
C VAL A 66 -15.24 2.81 -22.82
N ASN A 67 -14.87 1.53 -22.86
CA ASN A 67 -13.48 1.08 -22.71
C ASN A 67 -12.55 1.67 -23.78
N ALA A 68 -12.96 1.58 -25.05
CA ALA A 68 -12.17 2.10 -26.16
C ALA A 68 -11.98 3.62 -26.06
N MET A 69 -13.05 4.34 -25.68
CA MET A 69 -13.03 5.77 -25.42
C MET A 69 -12.04 6.12 -24.31
N MET A 70 -12.14 5.46 -23.15
CA MET A 70 -11.25 5.71 -22.00
C MET A 70 -9.79 5.45 -22.36
N ARG A 71 -9.48 4.31 -22.99
CA ARG A 71 -8.12 3.96 -23.40
C ARG A 71 -7.53 4.98 -24.37
N LYS A 72 -8.33 5.44 -25.35
CA LYS A 72 -7.90 6.47 -26.30
C LYS A 72 -7.58 7.78 -25.56
N PHE A 73 -8.49 8.23 -24.71
CA PHE A 73 -8.32 9.48 -23.95
C PHE A 73 -7.10 9.44 -23.02
N MET A 74 -6.92 8.35 -22.26
CA MET A 74 -5.78 8.16 -21.36
C MET A 74 -4.45 8.26 -22.12
N ARG A 75 -4.36 7.65 -23.32
CA ARG A 75 -3.15 7.72 -24.17
C ARG A 75 -2.92 9.11 -24.75
N GLU A 76 -3.94 9.73 -25.34
CA GLU A 76 -3.84 11.03 -26.01
C GLU A 76 -3.40 12.12 -25.03
N HIS A 77 -3.97 12.11 -23.83
CA HIS A 77 -3.71 13.13 -22.82
C HIS A 77 -2.64 12.75 -21.80
N GLN A 78 -2.05 11.55 -21.90
CA GLN A 78 -1.00 11.01 -21.02
C GLN A 78 -1.40 11.01 -19.53
N VAL A 79 -2.67 10.71 -19.28
CA VAL A 79 -3.25 10.71 -17.93
C VAL A 79 -2.59 9.61 -17.08
N PRO A 80 -2.08 9.92 -15.87
CA PRO A 80 -1.46 8.94 -14.99
C PRO A 80 -2.43 7.86 -14.52
N GLY A 81 -3.57 8.28 -13.99
CA GLY A 81 -4.60 7.40 -13.42
C GLY A 81 -5.99 8.03 -13.50
N ALA A 82 -7.00 7.18 -13.70
CA ALA A 82 -8.39 7.56 -13.78
C ALA A 82 -9.33 6.47 -13.25
N SER A 83 -10.52 6.85 -12.81
CA SER A 83 -11.60 5.93 -12.47
C SER A 83 -12.94 6.45 -13.01
N LEU A 84 -13.70 5.59 -13.68
CA LEU A 84 -15.02 5.88 -14.26
C LEU A 84 -16.05 4.90 -13.71
N ALA A 85 -17.15 5.42 -13.19
CA ALA A 85 -18.32 4.65 -12.83
C ALA A 85 -19.56 5.22 -13.55
N ILE A 86 -20.37 4.36 -14.16
CA ILE A 86 -21.63 4.69 -14.84
C ILE A 86 -22.72 3.79 -14.26
N PHE A 87 -23.83 4.41 -13.90
CA PHE A 87 -25.01 3.78 -13.34
C PHE A 87 -26.20 4.10 -14.23
N ARG A 88 -27.18 3.20 -14.28
CA ARG A 88 -28.44 3.36 -15.01
C ARG A 88 -29.60 3.03 -14.08
N HIS A 89 -30.50 3.97 -13.87
CA HIS A 89 -31.67 3.83 -12.98
C HIS A 89 -31.33 3.38 -11.55
N GLY A 90 -30.16 3.77 -11.02
CA GLY A 90 -29.74 3.39 -9.67
C GLY A 90 -28.69 2.28 -9.62
N ASP A 91 -28.57 1.49 -10.70
CA ASP A 91 -27.72 0.30 -10.73
C ASP A 91 -26.39 0.54 -11.46
N PRO A 92 -25.26 0.00 -10.97
CA PRO A 92 -24.00 0.08 -11.69
C PRO A 92 -24.07 -0.71 -12.99
N VAL A 93 -23.76 -0.04 -14.11
CA VAL A 93 -23.65 -0.68 -15.44
C VAL A 93 -22.22 -0.67 -15.98
N TYR A 94 -21.33 0.11 -15.35
CA TYR A 94 -19.90 0.11 -15.64
C TYR A 94 -19.11 0.67 -14.46
N VAL A 95 -18.10 -0.05 -13.98
CA VAL A 95 -17.13 0.47 -13.00
C VAL A 95 -15.74 0.00 -13.39
N ARG A 96 -14.86 0.94 -13.78
CA ARG A 96 -13.51 0.60 -14.24
C ARG A 96 -12.50 1.69 -13.93
N SER A 97 -11.29 1.25 -13.66
CA SER A 97 -10.14 2.08 -13.32
C SER A 97 -8.98 1.82 -14.27
N PHE A 98 -8.20 2.86 -14.52
CA PHE A 98 -7.17 2.92 -15.54
C PHE A 98 -5.92 3.58 -14.98
N GLY A 99 -4.74 3.05 -15.31
CA GLY A 99 -3.46 3.65 -14.97
C GLY A 99 -3.07 3.50 -13.51
N TRP A 100 -2.20 4.39 -13.04
CA TRP A 100 -1.50 4.29 -11.76
C TRP A 100 -2.12 5.21 -10.71
N ALA A 101 -2.45 4.62 -9.55
CA ALA A 101 -2.73 5.36 -8.32
C ALA A 101 -1.42 6.03 -7.85
N ASP A 102 -0.31 5.31 -7.93
CA ASP A 102 1.02 5.80 -7.64
C ASP A 102 2.05 5.19 -8.61
N ARG A 103 2.75 6.05 -9.37
CA ARG A 103 3.72 5.65 -10.40
C ARG A 103 5.04 5.20 -9.79
N GLU A 104 5.41 5.73 -8.64
CA GLU A 104 6.69 5.40 -7.99
C GLU A 104 6.62 4.02 -7.34
N THR A 105 5.49 3.69 -6.72
CA THR A 105 5.26 2.37 -6.10
C THR A 105 4.64 1.35 -7.07
N GLN A 106 4.33 1.76 -8.30
CA GLN A 106 3.60 0.98 -9.30
C GLN A 106 2.25 0.44 -8.77
N GLU A 107 1.57 1.24 -7.96
CA GLU A 107 0.22 0.94 -7.50
C GLU A 107 -0.80 1.30 -8.59
N ALA A 108 -1.60 0.33 -9.04
CA ALA A 108 -2.65 0.56 -10.02
C ALA A 108 -3.88 1.26 -9.40
N VAL A 109 -4.58 2.11 -10.15
CA VAL A 109 -5.90 2.60 -9.73
C VAL A 109 -6.88 1.43 -9.64
N ARG A 110 -7.64 1.41 -8.56
CA ARG A 110 -8.69 0.41 -8.28
C ARG A 110 -10.06 1.10 -8.28
N PRO A 111 -11.16 0.36 -8.51
CA PRO A 111 -12.53 0.89 -8.37
C PRO A 111 -12.78 1.61 -7.03
N ASP A 112 -12.14 1.15 -5.96
CA ASP A 112 -12.22 1.69 -4.61
C ASP A 112 -11.10 2.69 -4.26
N SER A 113 -10.27 3.11 -5.23
CA SER A 113 -9.26 4.16 -5.02
C SER A 113 -9.92 5.51 -4.73
N LEU A 114 -9.40 6.21 -3.73
CA LEU A 114 -9.88 7.52 -3.31
C LEU A 114 -9.17 8.63 -4.10
N PHE A 115 -9.94 9.59 -4.59
CA PHE A 115 -9.46 10.81 -5.23
C PHE A 115 -10.04 12.01 -4.49
N ARG A 116 -9.25 13.08 -4.34
CA ARG A 116 -9.76 14.41 -3.99
C ARG A 116 -10.82 14.79 -5.01
N ILE A 117 -12.02 15.11 -4.54
CA ILE A 117 -13.16 15.39 -5.43
C ILE A 117 -13.35 16.88 -5.68
N ALA A 118 -12.59 17.70 -4.96
CA ALA A 118 -12.66 19.15 -5.04
C ALA A 118 -14.12 19.63 -4.90
N SER A 119 -14.57 20.53 -5.78
CA SER A 119 -15.88 21.18 -5.66
C SER A 119 -17.11 20.28 -5.83
N ILE A 120 -16.96 18.99 -6.16
CA ILE A 120 -18.05 18.00 -6.02
C ILE A 120 -18.49 17.86 -4.54
N SER A 121 -17.65 18.30 -3.58
CA SER A 121 -18.03 18.45 -2.17
C SER A 121 -19.26 19.34 -1.95
N LYS A 122 -19.51 20.33 -2.81
CA LYS A 122 -20.62 21.30 -2.66
C LYS A 122 -22.01 20.66 -2.79
N PRO A 123 -22.30 19.84 -3.82
CA PRO A 123 -23.52 19.05 -3.85
C PRO A 123 -23.83 18.30 -2.55
N ILE A 124 -22.81 17.70 -1.92
CA ILE A 124 -22.97 16.93 -0.68
C ILE A 124 -23.38 17.86 0.48
N THR A 125 -22.68 18.99 0.62
CA THR A 125 -23.03 20.04 1.60
C THR A 125 -24.42 20.62 1.38
N ALA A 126 -24.81 20.83 0.12
CA ALA A 126 -26.14 21.34 -0.22
C ALA A 126 -27.25 20.38 0.22
N VAL A 127 -27.05 19.08 -0.02
CA VAL A 127 -27.99 18.03 0.44
C VAL A 127 -28.05 17.98 1.96
N ALA A 128 -26.92 18.12 2.67
CA ALA A 128 -26.91 18.19 4.14
C ALA A 128 -27.69 19.39 4.69
N ILE A 129 -27.56 20.58 4.07
CA ILE A 129 -28.35 21.76 4.41
C ILE A 129 -29.85 21.51 4.17
N LEU A 130 -30.21 20.98 3.00
CA LEU A 130 -31.61 20.69 2.68
C LEU A 130 -32.20 19.62 3.60
N LYS A 131 -31.40 18.65 4.04
CA LYS A 131 -31.82 17.66 5.04
C LYS A 131 -32.19 18.33 6.37
N LEU A 132 -31.39 19.31 6.82
CA LEU A 132 -31.70 20.09 8.02
C LEU A 132 -32.97 20.95 7.84
N VAL A 133 -33.23 21.43 6.63
CA VAL A 133 -34.47 22.16 6.28
C VAL A 133 -35.68 21.22 6.36
N GLU A 134 -35.61 20.02 5.78
CA GLU A 134 -36.68 19.01 5.89
C GLU A 134 -36.95 18.56 7.32
N GLN A 135 -35.90 18.50 8.15
CA GLN A 135 -36.02 18.23 9.58
C GLN A 135 -36.62 19.40 10.38
N GLY A 136 -36.93 20.54 9.74
CA GLY A 136 -37.45 21.74 10.39
C GLY A 136 -36.44 22.46 11.28
N LYS A 137 -35.15 22.11 11.20
CA LYS A 137 -34.08 22.69 12.02
C LYS A 137 -33.48 23.97 11.42
N LEU A 138 -33.68 24.18 10.12
CA LEU A 138 -33.10 25.28 9.37
C LEU A 138 -34.14 25.86 8.41
N GLN A 139 -34.12 27.18 8.22
CA GLN A 139 -34.90 27.86 7.20
C GLN A 139 -33.96 28.43 6.12
N LEU A 140 -34.42 28.46 4.88
CA LEU A 140 -33.59 28.84 3.73
C LEU A 140 -33.35 30.36 3.64
N ASP A 141 -34.22 31.16 4.23
CA ASP A 141 -34.10 32.61 4.38
C ASP A 141 -33.36 33.03 5.67
N ALA A 142 -32.95 32.07 6.52
CA ALA A 142 -32.20 32.37 7.73
C ALA A 142 -30.82 32.96 7.42
N ASN A 143 -30.36 33.87 8.28
CA ASN A 143 -29.03 34.45 8.17
C ASN A 143 -27.94 33.47 8.67
N PRO A 144 -26.91 33.15 7.88
CA PRO A 144 -25.88 32.17 8.25
C PRO A 144 -25.07 32.58 9.48
N PHE A 145 -24.78 33.87 9.67
CA PHE A 145 -23.99 34.35 10.80
C PHE A 145 -24.78 34.34 12.10
N ALA A 146 -26.07 34.70 12.04
CA ALA A 146 -26.96 34.60 13.19
C ALA A 146 -27.06 33.16 13.71
N LEU A 147 -27.15 32.17 12.81
CA LEU A 147 -27.16 30.74 13.15
C LEU A 147 -25.85 30.27 13.83
N MET A 148 -24.73 30.92 13.49
CA MET A 148 -23.43 30.65 14.12
C MET A 148 -23.18 31.49 15.37
N GLY A 149 -24.17 32.24 15.86
CA GLY A 149 -24.04 33.08 17.06
C GLY A 149 -23.21 34.34 16.86
N MET A 150 -23.07 34.83 15.63
CA MET A 150 -22.21 35.98 15.27
C MET A 150 -23.00 37.28 15.03
N ALA A 151 -24.15 37.45 15.67
CA ALA A 151 -25.02 38.60 15.47
C ALA A 151 -24.38 39.91 16.00
N ASP A 152 -23.64 39.83 17.10
CA ASP A 152 -22.97 40.98 17.69
C ASP A 152 -21.80 41.44 16.81
N GLU A 153 -20.97 40.52 16.30
CA GLU A 153 -19.88 40.86 15.38
C GLU A 153 -20.37 41.46 14.06
N LEU A 154 -21.57 41.08 13.61
CA LEU A 154 -22.22 41.71 12.45
C LEU A 154 -22.65 43.15 12.72
N ALA A 155 -23.04 43.47 13.95
CA ALA A 155 -23.51 44.79 14.35
C ALA A 155 -22.38 45.79 14.64
N GLU A 156 -21.12 45.35 14.64
CA GLU A 156 -19.95 46.21 14.85
C GLU A 156 -19.86 47.35 13.82
N GLU A 157 -19.39 48.52 14.27
CA GLU A 157 -19.25 49.69 13.41
C GLU A 157 -18.24 49.42 12.28
N GLY A 158 -18.60 49.80 11.06
CA GLY A 158 -17.76 49.60 9.88
C GLY A 158 -18.01 48.29 9.13
N ARG A 159 -18.86 47.38 9.62
CA ARG A 159 -19.33 46.18 8.88
C ARG A 159 -20.20 46.55 7.69
N ASP A 160 -20.28 45.68 6.67
CA ASP A 160 -21.16 45.93 5.51
C ASP A 160 -22.59 45.57 5.93
N PRO A 161 -23.54 46.52 5.97
CA PRO A 161 -24.87 46.26 6.51
C PRO A 161 -25.61 45.15 5.76
N ARG A 162 -25.28 44.92 4.48
CA ARG A 162 -25.87 43.86 3.65
C ARG A 162 -25.52 42.45 4.13
N LEU A 163 -24.50 42.26 4.99
CA LEU A 163 -24.17 40.97 5.57
C LEU A 163 -25.30 40.41 6.45
N ALA A 164 -26.10 41.29 7.06
CA ALA A 164 -27.27 40.91 7.85
C ALA A 164 -28.45 40.41 6.98
N GLU A 165 -28.44 40.72 5.68
CA GLU A 165 -29.49 40.36 4.72
C GLU A 165 -29.18 39.06 3.95
N LEU A 166 -28.03 38.44 4.22
CA LEU A 166 -27.66 37.18 3.58
C LEU A 166 -28.56 36.04 4.02
N THR A 167 -28.83 35.12 3.09
CA THR A 167 -29.61 33.91 3.35
C THR A 167 -28.87 32.63 3.00
N ILE A 168 -29.27 31.51 3.62
CA ILE A 168 -28.78 30.16 3.28
C ILE A 168 -29.02 29.84 1.80
N GLU A 169 -30.18 30.20 1.26
CA GLU A 169 -30.52 30.00 -0.16
C GLU A 169 -29.55 30.73 -1.09
N GLN A 170 -29.18 31.97 -0.77
CA GLN A 170 -28.22 32.73 -1.55
C GLN A 170 -26.81 32.13 -1.49
N LEU A 171 -26.40 31.55 -0.36
CA LEU A 171 -25.13 30.82 -0.26
C LEU A 171 -25.13 29.58 -1.16
N LEU A 172 -26.20 28.77 -1.08
CA LEU A 172 -26.36 27.55 -1.89
C LEU A 172 -26.31 27.84 -3.39
N GLN A 173 -26.87 28.98 -3.81
CA GLN A 173 -26.97 29.42 -5.21
C GLN A 173 -25.79 30.26 -5.71
N HIS A 174 -24.76 30.51 -4.89
CA HIS A 174 -23.65 31.44 -5.21
C HIS A 174 -24.13 32.87 -5.54
N ARG A 175 -25.07 33.41 -4.76
CA ARG A 175 -25.66 34.75 -4.94
C ARG A 175 -25.46 35.67 -3.73
N ALA A 176 -24.64 35.27 -2.77
CA ALA A 176 -24.44 35.98 -1.50
C ALA A 176 -23.56 37.25 -1.57
N GLY A 177 -23.27 37.79 -2.76
CA GLY A 177 -22.58 39.08 -2.89
C GLY A 177 -21.05 39.06 -2.98
N TRP A 178 -20.38 37.90 -2.88
CA TRP A 178 -18.91 37.79 -3.07
C TRP A 178 -18.56 37.34 -4.49
N ASP A 179 -17.62 38.04 -5.13
CA ASP A 179 -17.12 37.68 -6.46
C ASP A 179 -15.60 37.49 -6.44
N ARG A 180 -15.18 36.22 -6.36
CA ARG A 180 -13.76 35.86 -6.28
C ARG A 180 -12.91 36.34 -7.45
N ASN A 181 -13.51 36.66 -8.60
CA ASN A 181 -12.80 37.18 -9.77
C ASN A 181 -12.64 38.71 -9.74
N LYS A 182 -13.43 39.41 -8.92
CA LYS A 182 -13.34 40.86 -8.69
C LYS A 182 -12.50 41.16 -7.45
N SER A 183 -12.78 40.48 -6.34
CA SER A 183 -12.06 40.64 -5.08
C SER A 183 -10.98 39.55 -4.94
N PHE A 184 -11.31 38.42 -4.32
CA PHE A 184 -10.43 37.25 -4.18
C PHE A 184 -11.22 36.07 -3.58
N ASP A 185 -10.66 34.87 -3.63
CA ASP A 185 -11.18 33.70 -2.90
C ASP A 185 -10.44 33.53 -1.57
N PRO A 186 -11.07 33.75 -0.39
CA PRO A 186 -10.38 33.68 0.89
C PRO A 186 -9.82 32.28 1.19
N MET A 187 -10.42 31.24 0.60
CA MET A 187 -10.03 29.84 0.83
C MET A 187 -8.69 29.47 0.15
N PHE A 188 -8.16 30.34 -0.72
CA PHE A 188 -6.89 30.12 -1.43
C PHE A 188 -5.86 31.23 -1.18
N VAL A 189 -6.08 32.09 -0.19
CA VAL A 189 -5.12 33.16 0.20
C VAL A 189 -4.74 33.12 1.69
N PRO A 190 -4.33 31.96 2.24
CA PRO A 190 -4.09 31.80 3.68
C PRO A 190 -3.06 32.80 4.23
N ASN A 191 -2.04 33.15 3.44
CA ASN A 191 -1.04 34.15 3.83
C ASN A 191 -1.63 35.57 4.00
N ARG A 192 -2.66 35.93 3.22
CA ARG A 192 -3.34 37.23 3.35
C ARG A 192 -4.16 37.27 4.64
N VAL A 193 -4.91 36.19 4.89
CA VAL A 193 -5.72 36.04 6.12
C VAL A 193 -4.81 36.10 7.36
N ARG A 194 -3.73 35.32 7.37
CA ARG A 194 -2.76 35.30 8.47
C ARG A 194 -2.17 36.68 8.75
N LYS A 195 -1.74 37.39 7.69
CA LYS A 195 -1.15 38.73 7.83
C LYS A 195 -2.15 39.75 8.37
N HIS A 196 -3.41 39.65 7.97
CA HIS A 196 -4.47 40.55 8.44
C HIS A 196 -4.79 40.32 9.92
N LEU A 197 -4.86 39.05 10.34
CA LEU A 197 -5.23 38.69 11.71
C LEU A 197 -4.03 38.63 12.68
N GLY A 198 -2.80 38.74 12.19
CA GLY A 198 -1.60 38.64 13.01
C GLY A 198 -1.39 37.26 13.64
N THR A 199 -1.88 36.19 13.00
CA THR A 199 -1.83 34.83 13.55
C THR A 199 -0.58 34.07 13.09
N GLU A 200 -0.20 33.03 13.81
CA GLU A 200 0.82 32.06 13.37
C GLU A 200 0.14 30.79 12.83
N GLY A 201 0.77 30.13 11.85
CA GLY A 201 0.23 28.91 11.24
C GLY A 201 -0.84 29.12 10.15
N PRO A 202 -1.40 28.03 9.59
CA PRO A 202 -2.51 28.10 8.63
C PRO A 202 -3.80 28.59 9.32
N PRO A 203 -4.58 29.48 8.68
CA PRO A 203 -5.78 30.04 9.28
C PRO A 203 -6.89 28.99 9.36
N SER A 204 -7.51 28.83 10.52
CA SER A 204 -8.73 28.05 10.71
C SER A 204 -9.92 28.66 9.95
N THR A 205 -10.96 27.86 9.70
CA THR A 205 -12.20 28.35 9.09
C THR A 205 -12.81 29.53 9.85
N ALA A 206 -12.84 29.48 11.18
CA ALA A 206 -13.35 30.59 11.99
C ALA A 206 -12.55 31.90 11.79
N GLN A 207 -11.23 31.79 11.65
CA GLN A 207 -10.37 32.94 11.33
C GLN A 207 -10.65 33.48 9.92
N ILE A 208 -10.82 32.60 8.94
CA ILE A 208 -11.18 33.00 7.58
C ILE A 208 -12.53 33.74 7.56
N ILE A 209 -13.52 33.26 8.32
CA ILE A 209 -14.84 33.90 8.44
C ILE A 209 -14.71 35.29 9.05
N ARG A 210 -13.98 35.44 10.18
CA ARG A 210 -13.76 36.75 10.80
C ARG A 210 -13.04 37.73 9.87
N PHE A 211 -12.02 37.26 9.14
CA PHE A 211 -11.36 38.06 8.12
C PHE A 211 -12.31 38.56 7.03
N MET A 212 -13.29 37.74 6.64
CA MET A 212 -14.29 38.10 5.63
C MET A 212 -15.36 39.07 6.13
N LEU A 213 -15.63 39.11 7.45
CA LEU A 213 -16.49 40.15 8.03
C LEU A 213 -15.92 41.56 7.86
N ASP A 214 -14.59 41.70 7.72
CA ASP A 214 -13.92 43.00 7.46
C ASP A 214 -14.01 43.43 5.99
N GLN A 215 -14.57 42.59 5.10
CA GLN A 215 -14.62 42.86 3.67
C GLN A 215 -16.02 43.32 3.23
N ARG A 216 -16.07 44.22 2.25
CA ARG A 216 -17.35 44.65 1.62
C ARG A 216 -17.84 43.61 0.63
N LEU A 217 -19.16 43.48 0.48
CA LEU A 217 -19.74 42.69 -0.60
C LEU A 217 -19.50 43.37 -1.96
N ASP A 218 -19.20 42.56 -2.97
CA ASP A 218 -18.91 43.01 -4.34
C ASP A 218 -20.16 43.46 -5.10
N PHE A 219 -21.34 43.00 -4.69
CA PHE A 219 -22.67 43.28 -5.23
C PHE A 219 -23.76 42.94 -4.21
N ASP A 220 -24.98 43.40 -4.44
CA ASP A 220 -26.10 43.17 -3.51
C ASP A 220 -26.55 41.69 -3.53
N PRO A 221 -26.76 41.07 -2.36
CA PRO A 221 -27.17 39.67 -2.28
C PRO A 221 -28.42 39.37 -3.10
N GLY A 222 -28.46 38.20 -3.72
CA GLY A 222 -29.57 37.77 -4.57
C GLY A 222 -29.62 38.43 -5.96
N THR A 223 -28.84 39.47 -6.27
CA THR A 223 -28.99 40.16 -7.57
C THR A 223 -28.34 39.42 -8.75
N ARG A 224 -27.26 38.67 -8.55
CA ARG A 224 -26.57 37.90 -9.61
C ARG A 224 -25.81 36.69 -9.08
N TYR A 225 -25.42 35.80 -9.99
CA TYR A 225 -24.55 34.66 -9.71
C TYR A 225 -23.05 35.06 -9.71
N ALA A 226 -22.32 34.62 -8.69
CA ALA A 226 -20.86 34.68 -8.60
C ALA A 226 -20.33 33.54 -7.73
N TYR A 227 -19.64 32.58 -8.35
CA TYR A 227 -19.15 31.37 -7.68
C TYR A 227 -18.29 31.67 -6.44
N SER A 228 -18.67 31.13 -5.29
CA SER A 228 -18.01 31.37 -4.00
C SER A 228 -17.73 30.06 -3.26
N ASN A 229 -16.44 29.77 -3.05
CA ASN A 229 -16.02 28.71 -2.14
C ASN A 229 -16.33 29.07 -0.68
N PHE A 230 -16.10 30.34 -0.33
CA PHE A 230 -16.40 30.87 1.00
C PHE A 230 -17.86 30.69 1.40
N GLY A 231 -18.80 30.85 0.45
CA GLY A 231 -20.22 30.62 0.73
C GLY A 231 -20.51 29.21 1.23
N TYR A 232 -19.87 28.19 0.66
CA TYR A 232 -20.01 26.80 1.11
C TYR A 232 -19.20 26.47 2.36
N CYS A 233 -18.10 27.19 2.59
CA CYS A 233 -17.39 27.16 3.86
C CYS A 233 -18.30 27.62 5.02
N LEU A 234 -19.09 28.69 4.82
CA LEU A 234 -20.12 29.12 5.78
C LEU A 234 -21.20 28.04 5.96
N LEU A 235 -21.68 27.41 4.88
CA LEU A 235 -22.69 26.34 4.97
C LEU A 235 -22.19 25.14 5.80
N GLY A 236 -20.92 24.76 5.68
CA GLY A 236 -20.32 23.71 6.52
C GLY A 236 -20.40 24.03 8.01
N ARG A 237 -20.15 25.28 8.38
CA ARG A 237 -20.25 25.75 9.78
C ARG A 237 -21.69 25.91 10.25
N VAL A 238 -22.62 26.28 9.36
CA VAL A 238 -24.06 26.28 9.66
C VAL A 238 -24.54 24.86 9.98
N ILE A 239 -24.09 23.84 9.24
CA ILE A 239 -24.41 22.43 9.54
C ILE A 239 -23.96 22.10 10.97
N GLU A 240 -22.73 22.46 11.34
CA GLU A 240 -22.21 22.19 12.69
C GLU A 240 -23.03 22.89 13.77
N ALA A 241 -23.29 24.20 13.59
CA ALA A 241 -24.03 25.00 14.55
C ALA A 241 -25.48 24.50 14.77
N VAL A 242 -26.17 24.13 13.68
CA VAL A 242 -27.58 23.71 13.73
C VAL A 242 -27.73 22.25 14.14
N SER A 243 -26.79 21.37 13.76
CA SER A 243 -26.88 19.94 14.06
C SER A 243 -26.26 19.53 15.40
N GLY A 244 -25.37 20.37 15.95
CA GLY A 244 -24.57 20.07 17.14
C GLY A 244 -23.46 19.02 16.91
N GLN A 245 -23.17 18.66 15.66
CA GLN A 245 -22.21 17.62 15.29
C GLN A 245 -21.09 18.18 14.40
N GLY A 246 -19.96 17.48 14.33
CA GLY A 246 -18.93 17.81 13.36
C GLY A 246 -19.43 17.68 11.92
N TYR A 247 -18.95 18.54 11.01
CA TYR A 247 -19.40 18.53 9.60
C TYR A 247 -19.23 17.16 8.92
N GLU A 248 -18.05 16.54 9.05
CA GLU A 248 -17.78 15.23 8.44
C GLU A 248 -18.68 14.13 9.01
N GLU A 249 -18.87 14.11 10.33
CA GLU A 249 -19.72 13.13 11.03
C GLU A 249 -21.18 13.24 10.58
N PHE A 250 -21.73 14.45 10.53
CA PHE A 250 -23.09 14.70 10.07
C PHE A 250 -23.29 14.21 8.64
N VAL A 251 -22.38 14.59 7.72
CA VAL A 251 -22.45 14.17 6.32
C VAL A 251 -22.32 12.66 6.17
N GLN A 252 -21.40 12.03 6.89
CA GLN A 252 -21.25 10.57 6.86
C GLN A 252 -22.54 9.89 7.30
N ARG A 253 -23.12 10.30 8.42
CA ARG A 253 -24.29 9.63 9.00
C ARG A 253 -25.58 9.90 8.22
N GLU A 254 -25.86 11.16 7.89
CA GLU A 254 -27.17 11.57 7.38
C GLU A 254 -27.24 11.51 5.85
N ILE A 255 -26.10 11.56 5.16
CA ILE A 255 -26.05 11.65 3.69
C ILE A 255 -25.38 10.43 3.07
N LEU A 256 -24.20 10.02 3.52
CA LEU A 256 -23.42 8.98 2.83
C LEU A 256 -23.84 7.55 3.23
N GLN A 257 -23.99 7.27 4.51
CA GLN A 257 -24.38 5.95 5.02
C GLN A 257 -25.75 5.46 4.51
N PRO A 258 -26.81 6.30 4.41
CA PRO A 258 -28.13 5.88 3.93
C PRO A 258 -28.11 5.38 2.48
N ILE A 259 -27.17 5.85 1.66
CA ILE A 259 -26.96 5.38 0.29
C ILE A 259 -25.81 4.36 0.20
N GLY A 260 -25.42 3.74 1.32
CA GLY A 260 -24.40 2.69 1.35
C GLY A 260 -22.96 3.16 1.10
N VAL A 261 -22.70 4.47 1.07
CA VAL A 261 -21.35 5.02 0.89
C VAL A 261 -20.61 5.06 2.21
N ARG A 262 -19.50 4.32 2.30
CA ARG A 262 -18.67 4.20 3.53
C ARG A 262 -17.20 4.60 3.34
N GLY A 263 -16.75 4.75 2.10
CA GLY A 263 -15.34 5.04 1.79
C GLY A 263 -14.95 6.51 1.94
N MET A 264 -15.91 7.41 1.70
CA MET A 264 -15.71 8.86 1.63
C MET A 264 -15.35 9.49 2.98
N ARG A 265 -14.39 10.42 2.95
CA ARG A 265 -13.86 11.12 4.13
C ARG A 265 -13.19 12.44 3.73
N LEU A 266 -12.88 13.30 4.70
CA LEU A 266 -12.08 14.50 4.47
C LEU A 266 -10.61 14.16 4.20
N GLY A 267 -10.03 14.79 3.18
CA GLY A 267 -8.65 14.63 2.77
C GLY A 267 -7.65 15.37 3.65
N ARG A 268 -6.37 15.08 3.47
CA ARG A 268 -5.24 15.74 4.16
C ARG A 268 -4.34 16.45 3.17
N SER A 269 -3.72 17.55 3.61
CA SER A 269 -2.93 18.41 2.72
C SER A 269 -1.65 17.75 2.21
N LEU A 270 -0.87 17.10 3.08
CA LEU A 270 0.48 16.65 2.77
C LEU A 270 0.52 15.24 2.15
N PRO A 271 1.47 14.94 1.23
CA PRO A 271 1.54 13.65 0.53
C PRO A 271 1.63 12.43 1.44
N GLU A 272 2.41 12.53 2.52
CA GLU A 272 2.59 11.45 3.50
C GLU A 272 1.39 11.24 4.43
N GLN A 273 0.41 12.14 4.40
CA GLN A 273 -0.84 12.07 5.17
C GLN A 273 -2.02 11.56 4.35
N ARG A 274 -1.81 11.20 3.08
CA ARG A 274 -2.82 10.57 2.23
C ARG A 274 -3.44 9.36 2.94
N TRP A 275 -4.74 9.18 2.76
CA TRP A 275 -5.40 7.99 3.27
C TRP A 275 -4.92 6.74 2.51
N PRO A 276 -4.99 5.54 3.13
CA PRO A 276 -4.86 4.30 2.37
C PRO A 276 -5.82 4.29 1.18
N LYS A 277 -5.35 3.80 0.03
CA LYS A 277 -6.05 3.80 -1.27
C LYS A 277 -6.26 5.18 -1.89
N GLU A 278 -5.80 6.28 -1.27
CA GLU A 278 -5.81 7.60 -1.91
C GLU A 278 -4.69 7.71 -2.94
N VAL A 279 -5.05 8.09 -4.16
CA VAL A 279 -4.10 8.24 -5.28
C VAL A 279 -3.07 9.35 -5.02
N HIS A 280 -1.90 9.22 -5.64
CA HIS A 280 -0.94 10.32 -5.72
C HIS A 280 -1.40 11.31 -6.80
N TYR A 281 -1.23 12.62 -6.56
CA TYR A 281 -1.67 13.66 -7.47
C TYR A 281 -0.51 14.25 -8.26
N TYR A 282 -0.61 14.20 -9.59
CA TYR A 282 0.46 14.61 -10.49
C TYR A 282 0.17 15.94 -11.17
N ASP A 283 1.14 16.86 -11.09
CA ASP A 283 1.23 17.96 -12.06
C ASP A 283 2.00 17.44 -13.28
N GLN A 284 1.32 17.27 -14.41
CA GLN A 284 1.95 16.72 -15.62
C GLN A 284 3.06 17.62 -16.23
N ARG A 285 3.25 18.85 -15.71
CA ARG A 285 4.36 19.75 -16.07
C ARG A 285 5.46 19.76 -15.01
N GLY A 286 5.39 18.91 -13.98
CA GLY A 286 6.40 18.77 -12.93
C GLY A 286 6.53 19.99 -12.03
N ARG A 287 5.47 20.80 -11.89
CA ARG A 287 5.53 22.04 -11.10
C ARG A 287 5.42 21.77 -9.61
N THR A 288 6.17 22.52 -8.82
CA THR A 288 6.12 22.49 -7.35
C THR A 288 5.73 23.87 -6.80
N GLY A 289 5.19 23.90 -5.59
CA GLY A 289 4.82 25.12 -4.87
C GLY A 289 5.02 24.98 -3.36
N PHE A 290 4.64 26.00 -2.59
CA PHE A 290 4.68 25.94 -1.12
C PHE A 290 3.40 25.34 -0.56
N ALA A 291 3.53 24.47 0.45
CA ALA A 291 2.38 23.92 1.16
C ALA A 291 1.68 25.00 1.98
N ALA A 292 0.35 25.09 1.88
CA ALA A 292 -0.44 26.05 2.66
C ALA A 292 -0.37 25.79 4.18
N VAL A 293 -0.30 24.51 4.59
CA VAL A 293 -0.30 24.09 5.99
C VAL A 293 1.09 23.96 6.63
N ALA A 294 2.16 24.02 5.82
CA ALA A 294 3.53 23.84 6.29
C ALA A 294 4.44 24.96 5.74
N PRO A 295 4.55 26.10 6.45
CA PRO A 295 5.34 27.25 6.01
C PRO A 295 6.78 26.87 5.61
N GLY A 296 7.22 27.34 4.44
CA GLY A 296 8.57 27.09 3.93
C GLY A 296 8.76 25.73 3.23
N ARG A 297 7.84 24.77 3.41
CA ARG A 297 7.93 23.46 2.77
C ARG A 297 7.49 23.52 1.31
N ARG A 298 8.32 22.99 0.40
CA ARG A 298 7.96 22.78 -1.01
C ARG A 298 7.35 21.40 -1.21
N VAL A 299 6.31 21.34 -2.03
CA VAL A 299 5.57 20.12 -2.40
C VAL A 299 5.19 20.18 -3.88
N GLU A 300 4.81 19.05 -4.47
CA GLU A 300 4.16 19.04 -5.79
C GLU A 300 2.90 19.90 -5.78
N SER A 301 2.58 20.52 -6.93
CA SER A 301 1.50 21.51 -7.01
C SER A 301 0.14 20.96 -6.54
N GLY A 302 -0.13 19.67 -6.76
CA GLY A 302 -1.34 19.00 -6.28
C GLY A 302 -1.53 19.05 -4.76
N TYR A 303 -0.46 19.23 -3.97
CA TYR A 303 -0.45 19.25 -2.51
C TYR A 303 -0.27 20.66 -1.91
N THR A 304 -0.39 21.72 -2.72
CA THR A 304 -0.21 23.10 -2.26
C THR A 304 -1.41 23.68 -1.52
N HIS A 305 -2.60 23.12 -1.73
CA HIS A 305 -3.85 23.58 -1.12
C HIS A 305 -4.03 23.04 0.30
N ASP A 306 -4.69 23.84 1.14
CA ASP A 306 -5.08 23.47 2.51
C ASP A 306 -6.34 22.61 2.50
N GLN A 307 -6.20 21.29 2.38
CA GLN A 307 -7.36 20.37 2.31
C GLN A 307 -8.24 20.43 3.55
N GLU A 308 -7.66 20.69 4.72
CA GLU A 308 -8.34 20.72 6.00
C GLU A 308 -9.39 21.83 6.06
N VAL A 309 -9.12 23.02 5.51
CA VAL A 309 -10.10 24.13 5.46
C VAL A 309 -10.99 24.11 4.22
N LEU A 310 -10.66 23.31 3.20
CA LEU A 310 -11.51 23.16 2.02
C LEU A 310 -12.78 22.34 2.31
N ASP A 311 -12.73 21.43 3.29
CA ASP A 311 -13.83 20.60 3.82
C ASP A 311 -15.15 20.60 3.01
N ALA A 312 -16.11 21.46 3.37
CA ALA A 312 -17.48 21.55 2.88
C ALA A 312 -17.61 22.05 1.44
N HIS A 313 -16.53 22.52 0.84
CA HIS A 313 -16.55 23.08 -0.50
C HIS A 313 -15.51 22.49 -1.44
N GLY A 314 -14.62 21.63 -0.93
CA GLY A 314 -13.48 21.12 -1.69
C GLY A 314 -12.68 19.96 -1.07
N GLY A 315 -12.92 19.59 0.19
CA GLY A 315 -11.98 18.78 0.96
C GLY A 315 -12.22 17.27 0.96
N TRP A 316 -13.32 16.77 0.38
CA TRP A 316 -13.61 15.34 0.38
C TRP A 316 -12.70 14.54 -0.55
N VAL A 317 -12.41 13.30 -0.16
CA VAL A 317 -11.88 12.24 -1.03
C VAL A 317 -12.93 11.15 -1.22
N ALA A 318 -13.07 10.61 -2.44
CA ALA A 318 -14.06 9.60 -2.79
C ALA A 318 -13.58 8.69 -3.93
N SER A 319 -14.21 7.52 -4.03
CA SER A 319 -14.14 6.68 -5.23
C SER A 319 -15.12 7.16 -6.30
N ALA A 320 -14.88 6.77 -7.57
CA ALA A 320 -15.81 7.09 -8.65
C ALA A 320 -17.17 6.40 -8.45
N GLN A 321 -17.16 5.17 -7.94
CA GLN A 321 -18.37 4.40 -7.67
C GLN A 321 -19.23 5.08 -6.58
N ASP A 322 -18.63 5.57 -5.50
CA ASP A 322 -19.37 6.25 -4.43
C ASP A 322 -20.01 7.55 -4.91
N LEU A 323 -19.30 8.33 -5.74
CA LEU A 323 -19.86 9.56 -6.32
C LEU A 323 -20.96 9.28 -7.35
N ALA A 324 -20.83 8.23 -8.15
CA ALA A 324 -21.88 7.81 -9.07
C ALA A 324 -23.12 7.37 -8.28
N ARG A 325 -22.94 6.63 -7.18
CA ARG A 325 -24.04 6.25 -6.27
C ARG A 325 -24.71 7.47 -5.61
N PHE A 326 -23.93 8.48 -5.23
CA PHE A 326 -24.48 9.75 -4.73
C PHE A 326 -25.32 10.48 -5.80
N ALA A 327 -24.88 10.55 -7.06
CA ALA A 327 -25.73 11.09 -8.13
C ALA A 327 -26.96 10.20 -8.39
N ALA A 328 -26.81 8.88 -8.32
CA ALA A 328 -27.87 7.91 -8.54
C ALA A 328 -29.01 8.04 -7.52
N ALA A 329 -28.72 8.50 -6.30
CA ALA A 329 -29.72 8.83 -5.29
C ALA A 329 -30.73 9.92 -5.74
N PHE A 330 -30.43 10.63 -6.82
CA PHE A 330 -31.30 11.63 -7.46
C PHE A 330 -31.67 11.24 -8.91
N ALA A 331 -31.41 10.00 -9.35
CA ALA A 331 -31.80 9.57 -10.68
C ALA A 331 -33.32 9.58 -10.85
N ASP A 332 -34.03 9.13 -9.81
CA ASP A 332 -35.47 9.21 -9.61
C ASP A 332 -35.78 10.04 -8.35
N PRO A 333 -36.20 11.32 -8.49
CA PRO A 333 -36.52 12.19 -7.37
C PRO A 333 -37.61 11.65 -6.44
N ALA A 334 -38.59 10.90 -6.95
CA ALA A 334 -39.70 10.37 -6.15
C ALA A 334 -39.26 9.20 -5.24
N ALA A 335 -38.20 8.48 -5.62
CA ALA A 335 -37.65 7.35 -4.89
C ALA A 335 -36.35 7.68 -4.12
N SER A 336 -35.97 8.96 -4.01
CA SER A 336 -34.71 9.33 -3.37
C SER A 336 -34.68 8.96 -1.88
N PRO A 337 -33.63 8.28 -1.40
CA PRO A 337 -33.49 7.97 0.03
C PRO A 337 -32.98 9.16 0.86
N LEU A 338 -32.59 10.27 0.21
CA LEU A 338 -31.91 11.38 0.89
C LEU A 338 -32.82 12.58 1.17
N LEU A 339 -33.59 13.01 0.19
CA LEU A 339 -34.48 14.17 0.25
C LEU A 339 -35.81 13.82 -0.40
N SER A 340 -36.87 14.53 0.00
CA SER A 340 -38.16 14.45 -0.69
C SER A 340 -38.08 15.00 -2.12
N GLU A 341 -39.01 14.57 -2.98
CA GLU A 341 -39.14 15.04 -4.36
C GLU A 341 -39.22 16.58 -4.42
N ALA A 342 -40.05 17.21 -3.58
CA ALA A 342 -40.19 18.66 -3.52
C ALA A 342 -38.88 19.38 -3.15
N SER A 343 -38.07 18.80 -2.24
CA SER A 343 -36.76 19.35 -1.91
C SER A 343 -35.76 19.21 -3.06
N ILE A 344 -35.83 18.12 -3.83
CA ILE A 344 -35.00 17.89 -5.01
C ILE A 344 -35.39 18.84 -6.14
N GLU A 345 -36.68 19.03 -6.39
CA GLU A 345 -37.19 20.03 -7.32
C GLU A 345 -36.68 21.43 -6.96
N ARG A 346 -36.77 21.80 -5.67
CA ARG A 346 -36.23 23.07 -5.18
C ARG A 346 -34.71 23.17 -5.31
N MET A 347 -33.99 22.07 -5.07
CA MET A 347 -32.53 22.00 -5.22
C MET A 347 -32.09 22.30 -6.66
N TRP A 348 -32.88 21.90 -7.66
CA TRP A 348 -32.57 22.13 -9.07
C TRP A 348 -33.32 23.30 -9.70
N ALA A 349 -34.27 23.91 -8.98
CA ALA A 349 -35.08 25.01 -9.48
C ALA A 349 -34.21 26.16 -10.01
N ARG A 350 -34.67 26.81 -11.07
CA ARG A 350 -34.02 27.99 -11.64
C ARG A 350 -34.15 29.15 -10.66
N PRO A 351 -33.04 29.75 -10.19
CA PRO A 351 -33.12 30.93 -9.33
C PRO A 351 -33.84 32.08 -10.03
N ALA A 352 -34.64 32.85 -9.28
CA ALA A 352 -35.35 34.01 -9.82
C ALA A 352 -34.38 35.00 -10.50
N GLY A 353 -34.69 35.41 -11.73
CA GLY A 353 -33.85 36.31 -12.53
C GLY A 353 -32.68 35.65 -13.26
N ALA A 354 -32.48 34.33 -13.15
CA ALA A 354 -31.51 33.62 -13.97
C ALA A 354 -32.06 33.37 -15.38
N GLU A 355 -31.26 33.65 -16.41
CA GLU A 355 -31.61 33.48 -17.82
C GLU A 355 -30.83 32.33 -18.47
N GLY A 356 -31.33 31.82 -19.60
CA GLY A 356 -30.67 30.79 -20.39
C GLY A 356 -31.03 29.34 -20.01
N LYS A 357 -30.47 28.38 -20.76
CA LYS A 357 -30.75 26.94 -20.60
C LYS A 357 -29.93 26.27 -19.51
N VAL A 358 -28.93 26.96 -18.95
CA VAL A 358 -28.06 26.46 -17.88
C VAL A 358 -28.07 27.46 -16.75
N TRP A 359 -28.29 26.98 -15.53
CA TRP A 359 -28.22 27.78 -14.31
C TRP A 359 -27.54 26.98 -13.19
N TYR A 360 -27.28 27.64 -12.07
CA TYR A 360 -26.82 26.97 -10.86
C TYR A 360 -27.97 26.91 -9.86
N GLY A 361 -28.39 25.71 -9.49
CA GLY A 361 -29.36 25.48 -8.41
C GLY A 361 -28.68 25.58 -7.05
N MET A 362 -29.05 24.72 -6.12
CA MET A 362 -28.43 24.59 -4.81
C MET A 362 -27.34 23.53 -4.86
N GLY A 363 -26.12 23.93 -5.24
CA GLY A 363 -24.95 23.03 -5.28
C GLY A 363 -24.78 22.25 -6.58
N TRP A 364 -25.65 22.46 -7.57
CA TRP A 364 -25.64 21.77 -8.85
C TRP A 364 -25.69 22.75 -10.01
N SER A 365 -24.94 22.47 -11.07
CA SER A 365 -25.23 23.05 -12.38
C SER A 365 -26.37 22.27 -13.00
N VAL A 366 -27.37 22.96 -13.55
CA VAL A 366 -28.57 22.34 -14.11
C VAL A 366 -28.75 22.84 -15.54
N ARG A 367 -29.07 21.93 -16.45
CA ARG A 367 -29.39 22.23 -17.85
C ARG A 367 -30.74 21.65 -18.19
N GLU A 368 -31.59 22.50 -18.75
CA GLU A 368 -32.85 22.08 -19.36
C GLU A 368 -32.67 21.77 -20.84
N LEU A 369 -33.00 20.54 -21.24
CA LEU A 369 -32.96 20.11 -22.63
C LEU A 369 -34.31 20.39 -23.32
N SER A 370 -35.39 20.04 -22.62
CA SER A 370 -36.79 20.33 -22.93
C SER A 370 -37.57 20.32 -21.61
N GLU A 371 -38.84 20.71 -21.65
CA GLU A 371 -39.73 20.72 -20.48
C GLU A 371 -39.65 19.39 -19.70
N GLY A 372 -39.33 19.47 -18.41
CA GLY A 372 -39.16 18.32 -17.51
C GLY A 372 -37.89 17.47 -17.70
N ARG A 373 -37.07 17.70 -18.74
CA ARG A 373 -35.84 16.92 -19.02
C ARG A 373 -34.59 17.68 -18.62
N LEU A 374 -34.17 17.47 -17.38
CA LEU A 374 -33.02 18.13 -16.77
C LEU A 374 -31.78 17.23 -16.71
N ASN A 375 -30.62 17.77 -17.07
CA ASN A 375 -29.33 17.21 -16.63
C ASN A 375 -28.79 18.06 -15.48
N ALA A 376 -28.26 17.42 -14.44
CA ALA A 376 -27.62 18.09 -13.31
C ALA A 376 -26.20 17.54 -13.12
N TRP A 377 -25.22 18.41 -12.83
CA TRP A 377 -23.83 18.00 -12.67
C TRP A 377 -23.04 18.96 -11.79
N HIS A 378 -21.84 18.54 -11.38
CA HIS A 378 -20.82 19.45 -10.88
C HIS A 378 -19.43 18.95 -11.28
N SER A 379 -18.51 19.87 -11.54
CA SER A 379 -17.09 19.55 -11.78
C SER A 379 -16.24 19.90 -10.56
N GLY A 380 -15.10 19.23 -10.43
CA GLY A 380 -14.10 19.52 -9.42
C GLY A 380 -12.74 19.74 -10.04
N LEU A 381 -12.00 20.70 -9.49
CA LEU A 381 -10.65 21.04 -9.91
C LEU A 381 -9.83 21.50 -8.69
N LEU A 382 -8.68 20.86 -8.48
CA LEU A 382 -7.59 21.40 -7.68
C LEU A 382 -6.35 21.45 -8.56
N THR A 383 -5.76 22.64 -8.66
CA THR A 383 -4.69 22.90 -9.62
C THR A 383 -3.47 22.00 -9.36
N GLY A 384 -2.90 21.43 -10.41
CA GLY A 384 -1.69 20.61 -10.31
C GLY A 384 -1.91 19.19 -9.80
N GLY A 385 -3.15 18.68 -9.80
CA GLY A 385 -3.36 17.31 -9.34
C GLY A 385 -4.74 16.68 -9.54
N THR A 386 -5.81 17.45 -9.67
CA THR A 386 -7.17 16.89 -9.59
C THR A 386 -8.09 17.47 -10.66
N SER A 387 -8.75 16.61 -11.44
CA SER A 387 -9.88 16.99 -12.29
C SER A 387 -10.97 15.92 -12.20
N THR A 388 -12.19 16.33 -11.84
CA THR A 388 -13.29 15.42 -11.55
C THR A 388 -14.60 15.94 -12.13
N LEU A 389 -15.53 15.04 -12.40
CA LEU A 389 -16.89 15.35 -12.83
C LEU A 389 -17.83 14.26 -12.34
N PHE A 390 -19.03 14.64 -11.96
CA PHE A 390 -20.15 13.71 -11.84
C PHE A 390 -21.41 14.32 -12.45
N VAL A 391 -22.27 13.47 -12.99
CA VAL A 391 -23.44 13.87 -13.79
C VAL A 391 -24.63 12.99 -13.43
N ARG A 392 -25.81 13.60 -13.38
CA ARG A 392 -27.12 12.97 -13.45
C ARG A 392 -27.80 13.42 -14.75
N ARG A 393 -28.11 12.47 -15.62
CA ARG A 393 -28.75 12.71 -16.92
C ARG A 393 -30.25 12.45 -16.85
N HIS A 394 -31.01 13.18 -17.66
CA HIS A 394 -32.48 13.14 -17.68
C HIS A 394 -33.10 11.75 -17.89
N ASP A 395 -32.37 10.82 -18.51
CA ASP A 395 -32.82 9.47 -18.88
C ASP A 395 -32.41 8.40 -17.86
N GLY A 396 -32.03 8.81 -16.64
CA GLY A 396 -31.72 7.90 -15.53
C GLY A 396 -30.28 7.41 -15.49
N TYR A 397 -29.43 7.79 -16.45
CA TYR A 397 -28.00 7.56 -16.34
C TYR A 397 -27.35 8.53 -15.36
N THR A 398 -26.41 8.02 -14.57
CA THR A 398 -25.51 8.83 -13.77
C THR A 398 -24.09 8.34 -13.92
N TRP A 399 -23.10 9.20 -13.78
CA TRP A 399 -21.70 8.78 -13.82
C TRP A 399 -20.81 9.70 -13.03
N SER A 400 -19.62 9.20 -12.70
CA SER A 400 -18.53 10.03 -12.24
C SER A 400 -17.21 9.61 -12.89
N ILE A 401 -16.36 10.58 -13.17
CA ILE A 401 -15.01 10.40 -13.72
C ILE A 401 -14.02 11.21 -12.89
N LEU A 402 -13.00 10.52 -12.38
CA LEU A 402 -11.99 11.09 -11.50
C LEU A 402 -10.60 10.89 -12.10
N PHE A 403 -9.80 11.96 -12.12
CA PHE A 403 -8.41 11.95 -12.59
C PHE A 403 -7.45 12.42 -11.51
N ASN A 404 -6.30 11.76 -11.39
CA ASN A 404 -5.19 12.18 -10.51
C ASN A 404 -4.19 13.12 -11.21
N SER A 405 -4.68 13.87 -12.21
CA SER A 405 -4.02 15.03 -12.77
C SER A 405 -5.08 16.02 -13.25
N ASP A 406 -4.75 17.31 -13.31
CA ASP A 406 -5.73 18.35 -13.67
C ASP A 406 -5.85 18.58 -15.19
N ARG A 407 -4.74 18.43 -15.92
CA ARG A 407 -4.62 18.71 -17.36
C ARG A 407 -3.58 17.83 -18.02
N SER A 408 -3.61 17.80 -19.36
CA SER A 408 -2.55 17.18 -20.17
C SER A 408 -1.26 18.02 -20.16
N ALA A 409 -0.10 17.35 -20.22
CA ALA A 409 1.19 18.00 -20.45
C ALA A 409 1.25 18.79 -21.78
N LYS A 410 0.54 18.30 -22.81
CA LYS A 410 0.66 18.79 -24.20
C LYS A 410 -0.31 19.90 -24.57
N GLU A 411 -1.42 20.03 -23.85
CA GLU A 411 -2.54 20.88 -24.25
C GLU A 411 -3.09 21.72 -23.09
N SER A 412 -3.83 22.77 -23.42
CA SER A 412 -4.62 23.52 -22.45
C SER A 412 -6.00 22.87 -22.23
N GLY A 413 -6.66 23.18 -21.10
CA GLY A 413 -7.97 22.65 -20.73
C GLY A 413 -7.93 21.49 -19.73
N TRP A 414 -9.00 21.38 -18.93
CA TRP A 414 -9.15 20.40 -17.85
C TRP A 414 -9.61 19.05 -18.38
N LEU A 415 -9.09 17.95 -17.82
CA LEU A 415 -9.38 16.60 -18.32
C LEU A 415 -10.87 16.26 -18.24
N ALA A 416 -11.54 16.54 -17.11
CA ALA A 416 -12.96 16.22 -16.94
C ALA A 416 -13.86 16.96 -17.95
N GLY A 417 -13.55 18.22 -18.27
CA GLY A 417 -14.31 18.98 -19.28
C GLY A 417 -14.12 18.47 -20.72
N LYS A 418 -12.94 17.91 -21.04
CA LYS A 418 -12.70 17.25 -22.33
C LYS A 418 -13.39 15.88 -22.42
N MET A 419 -13.49 15.19 -21.29
CA MET A 419 -14.07 13.86 -21.18
C MET A 419 -15.60 13.88 -21.24
N ASP A 420 -16.24 14.90 -20.66
CA ASP A 420 -17.71 14.99 -20.55
C ASP A 420 -18.48 14.70 -21.85
N PRO A 421 -18.24 15.38 -22.99
CA PRO A 421 -18.96 15.09 -24.23
C PRO A 421 -18.69 13.68 -24.77
N LEU A 422 -17.52 13.10 -24.48
CA LEU A 422 -17.16 11.75 -24.92
C LEU A 422 -17.91 10.68 -24.13
N ILE A 423 -18.11 10.87 -22.81
CA ILE A 423 -18.92 9.96 -22.00
C ILE A 423 -20.38 10.00 -22.48
N HIS A 424 -20.94 11.19 -22.70
CA HIS A 424 -22.29 11.32 -23.26
C HIS A 424 -22.44 10.53 -24.57
N GLN A 425 -21.53 10.73 -25.52
CA GLN A 425 -21.54 10.02 -26.79
C GLN A 425 -21.38 8.50 -26.61
N ALA A 426 -20.46 8.05 -25.75
CA ALA A 426 -20.23 6.64 -25.51
C ALA A 426 -21.45 5.97 -24.88
N VAL A 427 -22.13 6.63 -23.94
CA VAL A 427 -23.35 6.11 -23.31
C VAL A 427 -24.49 5.96 -24.33
N ASP A 428 -24.63 6.92 -25.25
CA ASP A 428 -25.66 6.88 -26.28
C ASP A 428 -25.40 5.82 -27.36
N GLN A 429 -24.12 5.47 -27.57
CA GLN A 429 -23.69 4.49 -28.59
C GLN A 429 -23.60 3.06 -28.06
N GLU A 430 -23.48 2.88 -26.74
CA GLU A 430 -23.26 1.57 -26.14
C GLU A 430 -24.57 0.75 -26.19
N GLN A 431 -24.55 -0.32 -26.97
CA GLN A 431 -25.69 -1.22 -27.19
C GLN A 431 -25.66 -2.42 -26.22
N ALA A 432 -24.53 -2.64 -25.55
CA ALA A 432 -24.28 -3.79 -24.67
C ALA A 432 -24.52 -3.49 -23.18
N TRP A 433 -25.37 -2.51 -22.83
CA TRP A 433 -25.65 -2.20 -21.42
C TRP A 433 -26.28 -3.36 -20.62
N GLY A 434 -26.71 -4.44 -21.30
CA GLY A 434 -27.50 -5.51 -20.71
C GLY A 434 -28.91 -5.02 -20.35
N ASP A 435 -29.92 -5.88 -20.48
CA ASP A 435 -31.23 -5.58 -19.94
C ASP A 435 -31.15 -5.64 -18.41
N THR A 436 -31.06 -4.48 -17.75
CA THR A 436 -31.03 -4.37 -16.27
C THR A 436 -32.33 -4.84 -15.60
N ALA A 437 -33.34 -5.28 -16.35
CA ALA A 437 -34.54 -5.90 -15.82
C ALA A 437 -34.32 -7.32 -15.27
N SER A 438 -33.18 -7.97 -15.56
CA SER A 438 -32.87 -9.31 -15.02
C SER A 438 -32.04 -9.33 -13.74
N LEU A 439 -31.65 -8.17 -13.19
CA LEU A 439 -30.86 -8.10 -11.94
C LEU A 439 -31.72 -8.11 -10.67
N ALA A 440 -33.03 -7.86 -10.78
CA ALA A 440 -33.97 -7.92 -9.66
C ALA A 440 -34.84 -9.19 -9.61
N SER A 441 -34.74 -10.08 -10.61
CA SER A 441 -35.59 -11.28 -10.70
C SER A 441 -34.89 -12.55 -11.18
N GLN A 442 -33.56 -12.51 -11.33
CA GLN A 442 -32.78 -13.73 -11.27
C GLN A 442 -32.23 -13.83 -9.85
N GLU A 443 -32.76 -14.80 -9.08
CA GLU A 443 -31.83 -15.66 -8.37
C GLU A 443 -30.74 -15.97 -9.39
N ALA A 444 -29.57 -15.35 -9.22
CA ALA A 444 -28.36 -15.92 -9.75
C ALA A 444 -28.50 -17.42 -9.45
N ALA A 445 -28.35 -18.28 -10.47
CA ALA A 445 -27.91 -19.63 -10.17
C ALA A 445 -26.77 -19.42 -9.17
N ALA A 446 -26.99 -19.87 -7.92
CA ALA A 446 -26.30 -19.32 -6.76
C ALA A 446 -24.82 -19.11 -7.11
N PRO A 447 -24.23 -17.92 -6.85
CA PRO A 447 -22.83 -17.67 -7.17
C PRO A 447 -22.06 -18.92 -6.74
N GLN A 448 -21.33 -19.55 -7.66
CA GLN A 448 -20.70 -20.84 -7.37
C GLN A 448 -19.97 -20.69 -6.05
N ALA A 449 -20.48 -21.30 -4.98
CA ALA A 449 -19.99 -20.96 -3.67
C ALA A 449 -18.51 -21.33 -3.61
N PRO A 450 -17.65 -20.56 -2.94
CA PRO A 450 -16.29 -20.99 -2.67
C PRO A 450 -16.28 -22.43 -2.18
N GLN A 451 -15.53 -23.30 -2.85
CA GLN A 451 -15.61 -24.73 -2.63
C GLN A 451 -14.47 -25.18 -1.74
N PHE A 452 -14.80 -26.01 -0.76
CA PHE A 452 -13.81 -26.75 0.02
C PHE A 452 -13.41 -28.00 -0.75
N GLN A 453 -12.13 -28.07 -1.13
CA GLN A 453 -11.53 -29.25 -1.74
C GLN A 453 -10.69 -30.00 -0.69
N PRO A 454 -11.00 -31.28 -0.42
CA PRO A 454 -10.16 -32.11 0.44
C PRO A 454 -8.85 -32.45 -0.27
N GLY A 455 -7.76 -32.42 0.47
CA GLY A 455 -6.46 -32.98 0.07
C GLY A 455 -5.77 -33.67 1.24
N GLN A 456 -4.59 -34.23 0.98
CA GLN A 456 -3.80 -34.92 1.98
C GLN A 456 -2.31 -34.84 1.61
N VAL A 457 -1.46 -34.79 2.63
CA VAL A 457 -0.01 -34.90 2.47
C VAL A 457 0.54 -36.02 3.36
N GLU A 458 1.61 -36.66 2.92
CA GLU A 458 2.30 -37.68 3.70
C GLU A 458 3.57 -37.12 4.32
N VAL A 459 3.73 -37.30 5.64
CA VAL A 459 4.93 -36.95 6.39
C VAL A 459 5.28 -38.11 7.32
N ASP A 460 6.51 -38.60 7.22
CA ASP A 460 7.02 -39.77 7.98
C ASP A 460 6.14 -41.02 7.86
N GLY A 461 5.55 -41.26 6.68
CA GLY A 461 4.66 -42.39 6.44
C GLY A 461 3.26 -42.25 7.08
N GLN A 462 2.94 -41.08 7.64
CA GLN A 462 1.61 -40.76 8.15
C GLN A 462 0.90 -39.77 7.20
N SER A 463 -0.38 -40.03 6.91
CA SER A 463 -1.23 -39.12 6.14
C SER A 463 -1.84 -38.04 7.03
N PHE A 464 -1.80 -36.81 6.55
CA PHE A 464 -2.36 -35.63 7.19
C PHE A 464 -3.35 -34.95 6.23
N PRO A 465 -4.66 -34.94 6.55
CA PRO A 465 -5.65 -34.30 5.72
C PRO A 465 -5.57 -32.78 5.78
N TYR A 466 -5.97 -32.12 4.69
CA TYR A 466 -6.22 -30.68 4.67
C TYR A 466 -7.46 -30.35 3.84
N GLN A 467 -8.03 -29.17 4.10
CA GLN A 467 -9.07 -28.57 3.28
C GLN A 467 -8.53 -27.31 2.62
N LEU A 468 -8.74 -27.18 1.32
CA LEU A 468 -8.43 -25.99 0.55
C LEU A 468 -9.73 -25.32 0.14
N LEU A 469 -10.00 -24.14 0.68
CA LEU A 469 -11.07 -23.28 0.19
C LEU A 469 -10.59 -22.58 -1.08
N ILE A 470 -11.25 -22.87 -2.19
CA ILE A 470 -10.97 -22.29 -3.51
C ILE A 470 -12.03 -21.21 -3.79
N PRO A 471 -11.61 -20.00 -4.20
CA PRO A 471 -12.54 -18.97 -4.66
C PRO A 471 -13.45 -19.48 -5.79
N ALA A 472 -14.68 -19.00 -5.82
CA ALA A 472 -15.70 -19.31 -6.82
C ALA A 472 -15.17 -19.21 -8.27
N GLU A 473 -14.44 -18.14 -8.54
CA GLU A 473 -13.98 -17.79 -9.87
C GLU A 473 -12.49 -17.43 -9.83
N LEU A 474 -11.73 -18.13 -10.68
CA LEU A 474 -10.32 -17.87 -10.92
C LEU A 474 -10.17 -17.33 -12.35
N GLU A 475 -9.65 -16.11 -12.46
CA GLU A 475 -9.32 -15.48 -13.74
C GLU A 475 -8.00 -16.04 -14.25
N GLU A 476 -7.97 -16.48 -15.51
CA GLU A 476 -6.76 -16.99 -16.14
C GLU A 476 -5.62 -15.95 -16.10
N GLY A 477 -4.43 -16.39 -15.71
CA GLY A 477 -3.24 -15.53 -15.60
C GLY A 477 -3.21 -14.62 -14.36
N LYS A 478 -4.22 -14.63 -13.50
CA LYS A 478 -4.24 -13.89 -12.24
C LYS A 478 -3.80 -14.77 -11.07
N SER A 479 -3.10 -14.17 -10.11
CA SER A 479 -2.71 -14.83 -8.87
C SER A 479 -3.41 -14.22 -7.65
N TYR A 480 -3.68 -15.05 -6.64
CA TYR A 480 -4.56 -14.74 -5.52
C TYR A 480 -3.85 -14.90 -4.16
N PRO A 481 -4.26 -14.16 -3.11
CA PRO A 481 -3.75 -14.38 -1.76
C PRO A 481 -4.03 -15.80 -1.27
N LEU A 482 -3.14 -16.32 -0.44
CA LEU A 482 -3.32 -17.58 0.28
C LEU A 482 -3.24 -17.33 1.78
N ILE A 483 -4.20 -17.85 2.53
CA ILE A 483 -4.23 -17.77 3.99
C ILE A 483 -4.05 -19.18 4.54
N LEU A 484 -2.94 -19.42 5.23
CA LEU A 484 -2.74 -20.64 6.02
C LEU A 484 -3.40 -20.46 7.39
N PHE A 485 -4.41 -21.30 7.66
CA PHE A 485 -5.13 -21.33 8.92
C PHE A 485 -4.78 -22.58 9.73
N LEU A 486 -4.29 -22.39 10.96
CA LEU A 486 -4.07 -23.46 11.91
C LEU A 486 -5.19 -23.46 12.96
N HIS A 487 -5.95 -24.55 13.03
CA HIS A 487 -7.12 -24.67 13.90
C HIS A 487 -6.78 -24.91 15.37
N GLY A 488 -7.77 -24.79 16.27
CA GLY A 488 -7.63 -25.02 17.70
C GLY A 488 -7.70 -26.50 18.09
N ALA A 489 -7.60 -26.80 19.39
CA ALA A 489 -7.62 -28.19 19.85
C ALA A 489 -8.97 -28.92 19.61
N GLY A 490 -10.06 -28.16 19.40
CA GLY A 490 -11.41 -28.66 19.17
C GLY A 490 -11.63 -29.27 17.79
N GLU A 491 -10.84 -28.88 16.79
CA GLU A 491 -10.98 -29.33 15.40
C GLU A 491 -9.99 -30.46 15.03
N ARG A 492 -9.28 -31.00 16.02
CA ARG A 492 -8.37 -32.13 15.83
C ARG A 492 -9.11 -33.39 15.38
N GLY A 493 -8.52 -34.11 14.43
CA GLY A 493 -9.16 -35.28 13.86
C GLY A 493 -8.42 -35.83 12.65
N SER A 494 -9.12 -36.73 11.99
CA SER A 494 -8.74 -37.31 10.70
C SER A 494 -9.97 -37.41 9.78
N ASP A 495 -11.03 -36.64 10.10
CA ASP A 495 -12.29 -36.65 9.34
C ASP A 495 -12.24 -35.73 8.11
N ASN A 496 -11.19 -34.91 8.01
CA ASN A 496 -11.01 -33.86 7.02
C ASN A 496 -12.15 -32.83 6.96
N GLU A 497 -12.91 -32.67 8.05
CA GLU A 497 -14.10 -31.82 8.09
C GLU A 497 -14.04 -30.77 9.19
N ALA A 498 -13.59 -31.16 10.39
CA ALA A 498 -13.67 -30.30 11.57
C ALA A 498 -12.89 -28.99 11.43
N GLN A 499 -11.80 -28.96 10.66
CA GLN A 499 -10.94 -27.80 10.49
C GLN A 499 -11.53 -26.67 9.63
N LYS A 500 -12.67 -26.88 8.97
CA LYS A 500 -13.38 -25.84 8.23
C LYS A 500 -14.03 -24.79 9.14
N ARG A 501 -14.26 -25.14 10.41
CA ARG A 501 -14.93 -24.29 11.41
C ARG A 501 -14.16 -23.01 11.72
N HIS A 502 -14.89 -22.04 12.26
CA HIS A 502 -14.40 -20.71 12.66
C HIS A 502 -14.00 -19.86 11.45
N PHE A 503 -12.72 -19.84 11.09
CA PHE A 503 -12.20 -18.91 10.09
C PHE A 503 -12.50 -19.32 8.64
N PRO A 504 -12.23 -20.56 8.19
CA PRO A 504 -12.44 -20.93 6.79
C PRO A 504 -13.91 -20.79 6.36
N GLU A 505 -14.87 -21.33 7.13
CA GLU A 505 -16.31 -21.18 6.87
C GLU A 505 -16.78 -19.73 6.90
N ARG A 506 -16.20 -18.90 7.79
CA ARG A 506 -16.51 -17.47 7.81
C ARG A 506 -16.01 -16.78 6.53
N ILE A 507 -14.79 -17.07 6.11
CA ILE A 507 -14.22 -16.50 4.88
C ILE A 507 -14.96 -16.99 3.64
N ALA A 508 -15.38 -18.25 3.61
CA ALA A 508 -16.23 -18.79 2.55
C ALA A 508 -17.54 -18.00 2.43
N ARG A 509 -18.24 -17.76 3.55
CA ARG A 509 -19.45 -16.93 3.56
C ARG A 509 -19.18 -15.50 3.11
N MET A 510 -18.12 -14.87 3.63
CA MET A 510 -17.76 -13.51 3.22
C MET A 510 -17.45 -13.42 1.73
N MET A 511 -16.79 -14.42 1.14
CA MET A 511 -16.52 -14.46 -0.30
C MET A 511 -17.81 -14.71 -1.10
N ALA A 512 -18.72 -15.55 -0.60
CA ALA A 512 -20.06 -15.70 -1.18
C ALA A 512 -20.87 -14.39 -1.10
N ASP A 513 -20.63 -13.56 -0.08
CA ASP A 513 -21.23 -12.23 0.11
C ASP A 513 -20.45 -11.10 -0.63
N GLY A 514 -19.55 -11.44 -1.54
CA GLY A 514 -18.85 -10.48 -2.42
C GLY A 514 -17.51 -9.94 -1.91
N ALA A 515 -16.96 -10.49 -0.83
CA ALA A 515 -15.63 -10.10 -0.37
C ALA A 515 -14.53 -10.61 -1.34
N PRO A 516 -13.38 -9.91 -1.48
CA PRO A 516 -12.35 -10.28 -2.45
C PRO A 516 -11.86 -11.74 -2.32
N PRO A 517 -11.60 -12.41 -3.47
CA PRO A 517 -11.22 -13.82 -3.50
C PRO A 517 -9.85 -14.07 -2.85
N ALA A 518 -9.77 -15.12 -2.03
CA ALA A 518 -8.55 -15.62 -1.44
C ALA A 518 -8.64 -17.14 -1.22
N PHE A 519 -7.54 -17.86 -1.40
CA PHE A 519 -7.45 -19.25 -1.00
C PHE A 519 -7.31 -19.34 0.52
N VAL A 520 -7.91 -20.35 1.13
CA VAL A 520 -7.67 -20.69 2.54
C VAL A 520 -7.25 -22.14 2.64
N LEU A 521 -6.01 -22.37 3.08
CA LEU A 521 -5.50 -23.71 3.39
C LEU A 521 -5.69 -23.97 4.87
N ALA A 522 -6.45 -25.02 5.20
CA ALA A 522 -6.71 -25.48 6.56
C ALA A 522 -6.25 -26.95 6.70
N PRO A 523 -4.99 -27.20 7.11
CA PRO A 523 -4.53 -28.54 7.47
C PRO A 523 -5.19 -29.03 8.76
N GLN A 524 -5.37 -30.34 8.90
CA GLN A 524 -5.94 -30.94 10.11
C GLN A 524 -4.87 -31.61 10.97
N CYS A 525 -4.79 -31.20 12.24
CA CYS A 525 -3.94 -31.80 13.25
C CYS A 525 -4.62 -33.07 13.82
N PRO A 526 -3.94 -34.22 13.90
CA PRO A 526 -4.52 -35.43 14.50
C PRO A 526 -4.89 -35.27 15.98
N ARG A 527 -5.76 -36.16 16.48
CA ARG A 527 -6.08 -36.22 17.92
C ARG A 527 -4.84 -36.61 18.72
N GLY A 528 -4.70 -36.03 19.92
CA GLY A 528 -3.61 -36.36 20.84
C GLY A 528 -2.26 -35.70 20.52
N VAL A 529 -2.12 -35.04 19.37
CA VAL A 529 -0.93 -34.26 18.99
C VAL A 529 -1.23 -32.76 18.96
N TRP A 530 -0.18 -31.95 18.82
CA TRP A 530 -0.21 -30.49 18.81
C TRP A 530 0.51 -29.95 17.58
N TRP A 531 0.13 -28.74 17.14
CA TRP A 531 0.87 -28.01 16.11
C TRP A 531 2.28 -27.66 16.58
N SER A 532 2.39 -27.07 17.77
CA SER A 532 3.67 -26.60 18.30
C SER A 532 4.42 -27.71 19.03
N SER A 533 5.75 -27.74 18.82
CA SER A 533 6.70 -28.61 19.52
C SER A 533 7.07 -28.11 20.92
N ARG A 534 6.73 -26.86 21.27
CA ARG A 534 7.00 -26.23 22.57
C ARG A 534 5.92 -25.20 22.96
N PRO A 535 4.90 -25.61 23.73
CA PRO A 535 3.89 -24.68 24.24
C PRO A 535 4.27 -23.95 25.56
N ARG A 536 5.43 -24.23 26.18
CA ARG A 536 5.87 -23.62 27.46
C ARG A 536 7.40 -23.36 27.55
N PRO A 537 7.85 -22.45 28.44
CA PRO A 537 9.26 -22.03 28.58
C PRO A 537 10.23 -23.09 29.13
N ASP A 538 9.75 -24.26 29.55
CA ASP A 538 10.59 -25.25 30.23
C ASP A 538 11.15 -26.26 29.20
N GLY A 539 12.43 -26.13 28.81
CA GLY A 539 13.11 -27.04 27.87
C GLY A 539 14.06 -26.37 26.87
N PRO A 540 14.62 -27.13 25.90
CA PRO A 540 15.52 -26.60 24.86
C PRO A 540 14.83 -25.59 23.95
N ALA A 541 15.60 -24.68 23.35
CA ALA A 541 15.08 -23.60 22.50
C ALA A 541 14.28 -24.14 21.30
N LEU A 542 13.22 -23.41 20.91
CA LEU A 542 12.30 -23.84 19.86
C LEU A 542 13.00 -24.14 18.52
N LEU A 543 13.95 -23.27 18.14
CA LEU A 543 14.65 -23.33 16.86
C LEU A 543 15.69 -24.46 16.80
N GLU A 544 16.13 -24.99 17.94
CA GLU A 544 17.07 -26.11 18.02
C GLU A 544 16.40 -27.47 17.77
N ARG A 545 15.07 -27.54 17.91
CA ARG A 545 14.29 -28.76 17.71
C ARG A 545 13.68 -28.81 16.32
N ALA A 546 13.56 -30.02 15.76
CA ALA A 546 12.76 -30.22 14.56
C ALA A 546 11.28 -29.92 14.86
N ALA A 547 10.59 -29.28 13.90
CA ALA A 547 9.15 -29.07 13.98
C ALA A 547 8.42 -30.41 14.12
N GLY A 548 7.31 -30.48 14.86
CA GLY A 548 6.51 -31.72 14.95
C GLY A 548 5.91 -32.14 13.61
N ALA A 549 5.59 -33.43 13.46
CA ALA A 549 5.00 -33.98 12.23
C ALA A 549 3.76 -33.20 11.73
N PRO A 550 2.80 -32.78 12.59
CA PRO A 550 1.67 -31.98 12.14
C PRO A 550 2.06 -30.64 11.52
N LEU A 551 3.06 -29.95 12.08
CA LEU A 551 3.51 -28.67 11.53
C LEU A 551 4.30 -28.85 10.24
N ARG A 552 5.09 -29.92 10.12
CA ARG A 552 5.74 -30.30 8.86
C ARG A 552 4.71 -30.64 7.79
N ALA A 553 3.62 -31.31 8.14
CA ALA A 553 2.52 -31.57 7.23
C ALA A 553 1.83 -30.27 6.78
N ALA A 554 1.62 -29.31 7.69
CA ALA A 554 1.10 -27.99 7.30
C ALA A 554 2.04 -27.25 6.32
N MET A 555 3.36 -27.35 6.51
CA MET A 555 4.34 -26.81 5.56
C MET A 555 4.28 -27.53 4.21
N ALA A 556 4.20 -28.88 4.20
CA ALA A 556 4.11 -29.66 2.97
C ALA A 556 2.83 -29.36 2.17
N ALA A 557 1.68 -29.25 2.85
CA ALA A 557 0.42 -28.86 2.21
C ALA A 557 0.49 -27.43 1.63
N LEU A 558 1.17 -26.51 2.31
CA LEU A 558 1.41 -25.16 1.80
C LEU A 558 2.27 -25.19 0.53
N GLU A 559 3.35 -25.97 0.54
CA GLU A 559 4.23 -26.16 -0.63
C GLU A 559 3.44 -26.73 -1.83
N GLU A 560 2.63 -27.77 -1.62
CA GLU A 560 1.78 -28.38 -2.65
C GLU A 560 0.77 -27.36 -3.23
N VAL A 561 0.05 -26.63 -2.37
CA VAL A 561 -0.95 -25.64 -2.81
C VAL A 561 -0.29 -24.50 -3.59
N VAL A 562 0.85 -23.99 -3.14
CA VAL A 562 1.57 -22.92 -3.86
C VAL A 562 2.07 -23.37 -5.24
N GLN A 563 2.37 -24.65 -5.40
CA GLN A 563 2.83 -25.21 -6.68
C GLN A 563 1.69 -25.56 -7.64
N THR A 564 0.51 -25.88 -7.11
CA THR A 564 -0.62 -26.38 -7.91
C THR A 564 -1.70 -25.32 -8.16
N GLN A 565 -1.72 -24.24 -7.39
CA GLN A 565 -2.74 -23.19 -7.47
C GLN A 565 -2.15 -21.85 -7.90
N PRO A 566 -2.95 -20.93 -8.50
CA PRO A 566 -2.49 -19.61 -8.90
C PRO A 566 -2.31 -18.67 -7.69
N ILE A 567 -1.30 -18.95 -6.87
CA ILE A 567 -1.02 -18.20 -5.64
C ILE A 567 -0.09 -17.02 -5.91
N ASP A 568 -0.45 -15.84 -5.40
CA ASP A 568 0.49 -14.73 -5.30
C ASP A 568 1.42 -15.00 -4.13
N ARG A 569 2.64 -15.44 -4.45
CA ARG A 569 3.63 -15.91 -3.48
C ARG A 569 4.07 -14.83 -2.48
N ASP A 570 3.91 -13.55 -2.80
CA ASP A 570 4.15 -12.47 -1.83
C ASP A 570 2.96 -12.20 -0.89
N ARG A 571 1.79 -12.81 -1.13
CA ARG A 571 0.57 -12.65 -0.33
C ARG A 571 0.15 -13.96 0.34
N ILE A 572 1.10 -14.62 0.99
CA ILE A 572 0.86 -15.79 1.84
C ILE A 572 0.78 -15.32 3.30
N ALA A 573 -0.40 -15.34 3.90
CA ALA A 573 -0.61 -14.94 5.30
C ALA A 573 -0.78 -16.16 6.22
N LEU A 574 -0.46 -15.99 7.50
CA LEU A 574 -0.59 -17.05 8.51
C LEU A 574 -1.47 -16.59 9.67
N THR A 575 -2.44 -17.41 10.06
CA THR A 575 -3.24 -17.19 11.27
C THR A 575 -3.62 -18.50 11.93
N GLY A 576 -3.95 -18.44 13.21
CA GLY A 576 -4.42 -19.59 13.96
C GLY A 576 -4.97 -19.18 15.32
N LEU A 577 -5.86 -20.02 15.85
CA LEU A 577 -6.56 -19.79 17.11
C LEU A 577 -6.22 -20.85 18.15
N SER A 578 -6.14 -20.48 19.44
CA SER A 578 -5.87 -21.42 20.54
C SER A 578 -4.59 -22.23 20.26
N MET A 579 -4.64 -23.56 20.25
CA MET A 579 -3.55 -24.46 19.80
C MET A 579 -2.94 -24.04 18.45
N GLY A 580 -3.76 -23.57 17.52
CA GLY A 580 -3.35 -23.02 16.23
C GLY A 580 -2.56 -21.72 16.35
N GLY A 581 -2.87 -20.88 17.34
CA GLY A 581 -2.09 -19.69 17.67
C GLY A 581 -0.66 -20.02 18.12
N PHE A 582 -0.47 -21.09 18.89
CA PHE A 582 0.87 -21.61 19.21
C PHE A 582 1.60 -22.10 17.95
N GLY A 583 0.87 -22.82 17.08
CA GLY A 583 1.40 -23.26 15.79
C GLY A 583 1.82 -22.10 14.89
N SER A 584 1.04 -21.01 14.87
CA SER A 584 1.33 -19.83 14.06
C SER A 584 2.59 -19.11 14.52
N TRP A 585 2.79 -18.96 15.83
CA TRP A 585 4.03 -18.42 16.38
C TRP A 585 5.24 -19.25 15.97
N GLU A 586 5.17 -20.57 16.17
CA GLU A 586 6.29 -21.45 15.86
C GLU A 586 6.60 -21.50 14.35
N LEU A 587 5.58 -21.61 13.51
CA LEU A 587 5.76 -21.63 12.07
C LEU A 587 6.37 -20.33 11.55
N ALA A 588 5.89 -19.19 12.04
CA ALA A 588 6.45 -17.89 11.71
C ALA A 588 7.91 -17.77 12.14
N ALA A 589 8.27 -18.26 13.34
CA ALA A 589 9.65 -18.21 13.82
C ALA A 589 10.59 -19.10 12.99
N ARG A 590 10.08 -20.25 12.53
CA ARG A 590 10.84 -21.19 11.67
C ARG A 590 10.93 -20.72 10.22
N ARG A 591 9.93 -19.99 9.72
CA ARG A 591 9.78 -19.57 8.31
C ARG A 591 9.38 -18.10 8.18
N PRO A 592 10.11 -17.15 8.77
CA PRO A 592 9.67 -15.76 8.80
C PRO A 592 9.62 -15.15 7.39
N GLY A 593 10.46 -15.64 6.47
CA GLY A 593 10.50 -15.18 5.07
C GLY A 593 9.41 -15.74 4.17
N TRP A 594 8.50 -16.58 4.66
CA TRP A 594 7.39 -17.12 3.87
C TRP A 594 6.15 -16.22 3.91
N PHE A 595 5.95 -15.48 5.00
CA PHE A 595 4.67 -14.85 5.28
C PHE A 595 4.66 -13.35 4.99
N SER A 596 3.53 -12.85 4.50
CA SER A 596 3.25 -11.42 4.36
C SER A 596 2.81 -10.76 5.67
N GLY A 597 2.30 -11.56 6.61
CA GLY A 597 1.95 -11.16 7.97
C GLY A 597 1.41 -12.34 8.76
N VAL A 598 1.46 -12.22 10.10
CA VAL A 598 1.06 -13.29 11.02
C VAL A 598 0.06 -12.78 12.06
N ILE A 599 -1.00 -13.55 12.29
CA ILE A 599 -2.06 -13.22 13.25
C ILE A 599 -2.33 -14.42 14.17
N PRO A 600 -1.54 -14.61 15.25
CA PRO A 600 -1.83 -15.61 16.27
C PRO A 600 -2.89 -15.09 17.24
N ILE A 601 -3.88 -15.94 17.56
CA ILE A 601 -5.02 -15.60 18.41
C ILE A 601 -5.10 -16.57 19.59
N CYS A 602 -5.18 -16.05 20.82
CA CYS A 602 -5.20 -16.84 22.06
C CYS A 602 -4.10 -17.94 22.10
N GLY A 603 -2.87 -17.59 21.71
CA GLY A 603 -1.73 -18.51 21.64
C GLY A 603 -0.55 -18.07 22.51
N GLY A 604 0.41 -18.99 22.68
CA GLY A 604 1.71 -18.74 23.34
C GLY A 604 2.86 -19.38 22.57
N GLY A 605 4.06 -19.39 23.14
CA GLY A 605 5.24 -19.91 22.47
C GLY A 605 6.52 -19.60 23.23
N ASP A 606 7.63 -19.52 22.50
CA ASP A 606 8.98 -19.32 23.03
C ASP A 606 9.45 -17.86 22.84
N PRO A 607 9.57 -17.06 23.91
CA PRO A 607 10.05 -15.67 23.83
C PRO A 607 11.41 -15.53 23.14
N ASP A 608 12.31 -16.50 23.28
CA ASP A 608 13.66 -16.45 22.71
C ASP A 608 13.65 -16.54 21.19
N SER A 609 12.58 -17.11 20.62
CA SER A 609 12.42 -17.25 19.17
C SER A 609 11.90 -15.96 18.48
N MET A 610 11.44 -14.96 19.25
CA MET A 610 10.76 -13.78 18.70
C MET A 610 11.67 -12.89 17.84
N LEU A 611 12.98 -12.91 18.06
CA LEU A 611 13.94 -12.19 17.21
C LEU A 611 13.97 -12.71 15.77
N ALA A 612 13.60 -13.97 15.54
CA ALA A 612 13.49 -14.51 14.18
C ALA A 612 12.42 -13.79 13.35
N LEU A 613 11.44 -13.17 14.01
CA LEU A 613 10.33 -12.46 13.37
C LEU A 613 10.66 -11.00 12.98
N ALA A 614 11.91 -10.57 13.15
CA ALA A 614 12.35 -9.22 12.82
C ALA A 614 11.96 -8.82 11.38
N GLY A 615 11.14 -7.78 11.29
CA GLY A 615 10.62 -7.21 10.03
C GLY A 615 9.32 -7.82 9.50
N LEU A 616 8.74 -8.83 10.18
CA LEU A 616 7.45 -9.41 9.84
C LEU A 616 6.29 -8.60 10.47
N PRO A 617 5.21 -8.28 9.74
CA PRO A 617 4.01 -7.69 10.34
C PRO A 617 3.28 -8.68 11.27
N ILE A 618 3.05 -8.29 12.52
CA ILE A 618 2.45 -9.16 13.55
C ILE A 618 1.26 -8.45 14.21
N GLN A 619 0.09 -9.11 14.24
CA GLN A 619 -1.07 -8.71 15.04
C GLN A 619 -1.44 -9.83 16.01
N VAL A 620 -1.45 -9.57 17.30
CA VAL A 620 -1.77 -10.55 18.34
C VAL A 620 -3.12 -10.21 18.94
N TRP A 621 -3.99 -11.21 19.07
CA TRP A 621 -5.32 -11.04 19.66
C TRP A 621 -5.53 -12.02 20.82
N HIS A 622 -6.10 -11.55 21.92
CA HIS A 622 -6.35 -12.38 23.10
C HIS A 622 -7.57 -11.89 23.89
N GLY A 623 -8.33 -12.79 24.50
CA GLY A 623 -9.38 -12.43 25.45
C GLY A 623 -8.80 -12.15 26.83
N GLY A 624 -9.06 -10.98 27.43
CA GLY A 624 -8.51 -10.58 28.73
C GLY A 624 -8.99 -11.41 29.91
N ALA A 625 -10.07 -12.19 29.75
CA ALA A 625 -10.61 -13.13 30.72
C ALA A 625 -10.44 -14.61 30.29
N ASP A 626 -9.53 -14.91 29.37
CA ASP A 626 -9.26 -16.27 28.90
C ASP A 626 -8.65 -17.14 30.02
N THR A 627 -9.37 -18.18 30.43
CA THR A 627 -8.94 -19.15 31.45
C THR A 627 -8.39 -20.45 30.84
N VAL A 628 -8.49 -20.64 29.52
CA VAL A 628 -8.00 -21.84 28.82
C VAL A 628 -6.56 -21.62 28.40
N VAL A 629 -6.28 -20.48 27.79
CA VAL A 629 -4.93 -19.99 27.54
C VAL A 629 -4.84 -18.62 28.24
N PRO A 630 -4.14 -18.51 29.38
CA PRO A 630 -4.05 -17.22 30.06
C PRO A 630 -3.41 -16.14 29.16
N PRO A 631 -3.89 -14.88 29.21
CA PRO A 631 -3.32 -13.78 28.41
C PRO A 631 -1.82 -13.58 28.59
N SER A 632 -1.26 -13.99 29.75
CA SER A 632 0.18 -13.98 30.01
C SER A 632 0.98 -14.69 28.91
N ALA A 633 0.45 -15.75 28.31
CA ALA A 633 1.11 -16.49 27.23
C ALA A 633 1.36 -15.63 25.98
N SER A 634 0.45 -14.71 25.64
CA SER A 634 0.68 -13.75 24.55
C SER A 634 1.49 -12.54 25.03
N ARG A 635 1.24 -12.04 26.26
CA ARG A 635 1.98 -10.90 26.81
C ARG A 635 3.49 -11.16 26.87
N GLU A 636 3.92 -12.36 27.22
CA GLU A 636 5.34 -12.74 27.26
C GLU A 636 6.02 -12.59 25.88
N LEU A 637 5.38 -13.07 24.81
CA LEU A 637 5.91 -12.95 23.44
C LEU A 637 5.88 -11.51 22.94
N VAL A 638 4.78 -10.78 23.21
CA VAL A 638 4.65 -9.36 22.89
C VAL A 638 5.74 -8.55 23.62
N ALA A 639 6.00 -8.84 24.89
CA ALA A 639 7.05 -8.21 25.67
C ALA A 639 8.45 -8.50 25.09
N ALA A 640 8.71 -9.72 24.61
CA ALA A 640 9.97 -10.05 23.95
C ALA A 640 10.17 -9.26 22.65
N LEU A 641 9.12 -9.14 21.82
CA LEU A 641 9.13 -8.30 20.62
C LEU A 641 9.36 -6.83 20.95
N GLN A 642 8.64 -6.29 21.94
CA GLN A 642 8.76 -4.90 22.38
C GLN A 642 10.14 -4.60 22.98
N LYS A 643 10.72 -5.53 23.76
CA LYS A 643 12.09 -5.43 24.30
C LYS A 643 13.11 -5.30 23.18
N ALA A 644 12.90 -6.01 22.06
CA ALA A 644 13.72 -5.92 20.86
C ALA A 644 13.37 -4.74 19.94
N LYS A 645 12.42 -3.88 20.36
CA LYS A 645 11.87 -2.76 19.59
C LYS A 645 11.27 -3.19 18.25
N LEU A 646 10.79 -4.43 18.16
CA LEU A 646 10.13 -4.95 16.97
C LEU A 646 8.64 -4.54 16.97
N PRO A 647 8.11 -4.07 15.83
CA PRO A 647 6.73 -3.61 15.75
C PRO A 647 5.76 -4.78 15.88
N VAL A 648 4.83 -4.66 16.83
CA VAL A 648 3.75 -5.62 17.08
C VAL A 648 2.49 -4.86 17.46
N GLN A 649 1.34 -5.25 16.91
CA GLN A 649 0.04 -4.76 17.34
C GLN A 649 -0.57 -5.79 18.28
N TYR A 650 -0.93 -5.40 19.50
CA TYR A 650 -1.52 -6.30 20.49
C TYR A 650 -2.91 -5.81 20.88
N PHE A 651 -3.89 -6.70 20.75
CA PHE A 651 -5.29 -6.46 21.08
C PHE A 651 -5.71 -7.45 22.16
N GLU A 652 -5.80 -6.95 23.39
CA GLU A 652 -6.36 -7.70 24.52
C GLU A 652 -7.79 -7.22 24.77
N LEU A 653 -8.76 -8.11 24.64
CA LEU A 653 -10.18 -7.78 24.69
C LEU A 653 -10.73 -7.92 26.10
N GLU A 654 -11.05 -6.80 26.75
CA GLU A 654 -11.55 -6.76 28.12
C GLU A 654 -12.84 -7.60 28.27
N GLY A 655 -12.90 -8.44 29.31
CA GLY A 655 -14.05 -9.31 29.63
C GLY A 655 -14.27 -10.49 28.68
N VAL A 656 -13.55 -10.59 27.56
CA VAL A 656 -13.68 -11.70 26.60
C VAL A 656 -12.91 -12.92 27.10
N GLY A 657 -13.57 -14.09 27.08
CA GLY A 657 -12.98 -15.38 27.43
C GLY A 657 -12.15 -15.99 26.29
N HIS A 658 -12.17 -17.32 26.15
CA HIS A 658 -11.33 -18.01 25.17
C HIS A 658 -11.63 -17.67 23.70
N ASP A 659 -12.86 -17.27 23.36
CA ASP A 659 -13.34 -17.15 21.98
C ASP A 659 -12.92 -15.87 21.22
N SER A 660 -11.82 -15.22 21.61
CA SER A 660 -11.43 -13.91 21.05
C SER A 660 -11.25 -13.88 19.52
N TRP A 661 -11.11 -15.06 18.87
CA TRP A 661 -11.11 -15.21 17.42
C TRP A 661 -12.43 -14.78 16.75
N THR A 662 -13.57 -14.83 17.45
CA THR A 662 -14.85 -14.33 16.93
C THR A 662 -14.75 -12.83 16.63
N ALA A 663 -14.21 -12.06 17.57
CA ALA A 663 -13.98 -10.63 17.41
C ALA A 663 -12.84 -10.34 16.43
N ALA A 664 -11.69 -11.01 16.59
CA ALA A 664 -10.52 -10.81 15.74
C ALA A 664 -10.83 -11.03 14.25
N TYR A 665 -11.46 -12.16 13.89
CA TYR A 665 -11.81 -12.43 12.49
C TYR A 665 -12.98 -11.60 11.96
N GLY A 666 -13.64 -10.81 12.82
CA GLY A 666 -14.63 -9.81 12.42
C GLY A 666 -14.05 -8.42 12.19
N ASP A 667 -12.80 -8.23 12.56
CA ASP A 667 -12.14 -6.94 12.48
C ASP A 667 -11.58 -6.70 11.07
N ALA A 668 -11.87 -5.52 10.51
CA ALA A 668 -11.41 -5.14 9.18
C ALA A 668 -9.87 -5.12 9.07
N ARG A 669 -9.14 -4.84 10.15
CA ARG A 669 -7.67 -4.81 10.18
C ARG A 669 -7.06 -6.19 10.02
N VAL A 670 -7.69 -7.20 10.64
CA VAL A 670 -7.29 -8.61 10.50
C VAL A 670 -7.52 -9.06 9.06
N LEU A 671 -8.69 -8.79 8.51
CA LEU A 671 -9.04 -9.16 7.13
C LEU A 671 -8.13 -8.47 6.10
N ALA A 672 -7.82 -7.18 6.30
CA ALA A 672 -6.90 -6.44 5.45
C ALA A 672 -5.48 -7.04 5.50
N GLN A 673 -4.95 -7.36 6.69
CA GLN A 673 -3.62 -7.98 6.78
C GLN A 673 -3.61 -9.38 6.14
N LEU A 674 -4.62 -10.21 6.35
CA LEU A 674 -4.64 -11.56 5.79
C LEU A 674 -4.78 -11.58 4.26
N ARG A 675 -5.44 -10.59 3.65
CA ARG A 675 -5.74 -10.59 2.19
C ARG A 675 -4.87 -9.65 1.37
N GLU A 676 -4.43 -8.54 1.95
CA GLU A 676 -3.81 -7.43 1.21
C GLU A 676 -2.32 -7.26 1.50
N ALA A 677 -1.82 -7.71 2.67
CA ALA A 677 -0.42 -7.56 3.02
C ALA A 677 0.48 -8.31 2.04
N ARG A 678 1.59 -7.68 1.65
CA ARG A 678 2.67 -8.28 0.85
C ARG A 678 3.91 -8.49 1.72
N ARG A 679 4.67 -9.55 1.42
CA ARG A 679 5.97 -9.83 2.02
C ARG A 679 6.93 -8.65 1.86
N GLN A 680 7.75 -8.39 2.89
CA GLN A 680 8.67 -7.24 2.93
C GLN A 680 10.12 -7.69 3.21
N PRO A 681 10.83 -8.35 2.27
CA PRO A 681 12.19 -8.86 2.50
C PRO A 681 13.20 -7.75 2.88
N LEU A 682 13.09 -6.57 2.26
CA LEU A 682 13.95 -5.43 2.60
C LEU A 682 13.74 -4.93 4.03
N ARG A 683 12.51 -4.98 4.55
CA ARG A 683 12.22 -4.65 5.95
C ARG A 683 12.81 -5.69 6.90
N MET A 684 12.70 -6.98 6.55
CA MET A 684 13.35 -8.05 7.31
C MET A 684 14.87 -7.87 7.37
N LEU A 685 15.49 -7.57 6.23
CA LEU A 685 16.92 -7.29 6.16
C LEU A 685 17.29 -6.07 7.03
N ALA A 686 16.54 -4.98 6.93
CA ALA A 686 16.79 -3.77 7.71
C ALA A 686 16.71 -4.04 9.22
N GLU A 687 15.65 -4.69 9.70
CA GLU A 687 15.49 -4.99 11.13
C GLU A 687 16.55 -5.98 11.63
N ARG A 688 16.88 -7.02 10.86
CA ARG A 688 17.91 -8.00 11.26
C ARG A 688 19.30 -7.36 11.30
N THR A 689 19.60 -6.49 10.35
CA THR A 689 20.89 -5.79 10.36
C THR A 689 20.95 -4.74 11.47
N ARG A 690 19.85 -4.07 11.79
CA ARG A 690 19.75 -3.21 12.98
C ARG A 690 20.04 -3.99 14.26
N LEU A 691 19.40 -5.15 14.44
CA LEU A 691 19.60 -6.00 15.62
C LEU A 691 21.03 -6.54 15.73
N LEU A 692 21.69 -6.82 14.60
CA LEU A 692 23.13 -7.14 14.58
C LEU A 692 23.96 -5.91 14.96
N ALA A 693 23.64 -4.75 14.39
CA ALA A 693 24.38 -3.52 14.61
C ALA A 693 24.30 -3.04 16.07
N GLU A 694 23.16 -3.17 16.73
CA GLU A 694 23.00 -2.85 18.16
C GLU A 694 23.89 -3.70 19.08
N LEU A 695 24.33 -4.86 18.60
CA LEU A 695 25.13 -5.79 19.37
C LEU A 695 26.62 -5.69 19.02
N VAL A 696 26.97 -5.40 17.77
CA VAL A 696 28.37 -5.40 17.33
C VAL A 696 29.14 -4.24 17.96
N ASP A 697 30.34 -4.51 18.47
CA ASP A 697 31.23 -3.45 18.92
C ASP A 697 31.79 -2.69 17.68
N PRO A 698 31.78 -1.35 17.65
CA PRO A 698 32.37 -0.51 16.60
C PRO A 698 33.74 -0.95 16.09
N GLN A 699 34.57 -1.52 16.98
CA GLN A 699 35.94 -1.93 16.67
C GLN A 699 36.03 -3.32 16.02
N GLU A 700 34.93 -4.08 16.01
CA GLU A 700 34.90 -5.39 15.36
C GLU A 700 35.11 -5.23 13.84
N ARG A 701 35.80 -6.21 13.28
CA ARG A 701 36.10 -6.29 11.85
C ARG A 701 35.54 -7.61 11.33
N ILE A 702 34.49 -7.54 10.52
CA ILE A 702 33.80 -8.71 10.01
C ILE A 702 34.35 -9.06 8.63
N ALA A 703 34.97 -10.24 8.52
CA ALA A 703 35.44 -10.77 7.25
C ALA A 703 34.42 -11.70 6.61
N PHE A 704 34.26 -11.59 5.30
CA PHE A 704 33.47 -12.50 4.47
C PHE A 704 34.44 -13.29 3.59
N LEU A 705 34.77 -14.51 4.00
CA LEU A 705 35.73 -15.38 3.32
C LEU A 705 35.00 -16.37 2.41
N GLY A 706 35.35 -16.40 1.14
CA GLY A 706 34.69 -17.32 0.21
C GLY A 706 35.21 -17.27 -1.21
N ASP A 707 34.35 -17.66 -2.15
CA ASP A 707 34.66 -17.82 -3.57
C ASP A 707 34.07 -16.68 -4.44
N SER A 708 33.71 -17.00 -5.69
CA SER A 708 33.08 -16.09 -6.65
C SER A 708 31.76 -15.51 -6.14
N ILE A 709 31.00 -16.23 -5.30
CA ILE A 709 29.73 -15.74 -4.77
C ILE A 709 29.99 -14.64 -3.75
N THR A 710 30.99 -14.81 -2.89
CA THR A 710 31.44 -13.78 -1.94
C THR A 710 32.10 -12.60 -2.66
N GLN A 711 32.88 -12.85 -3.72
CA GLN A 711 33.44 -11.80 -4.56
C GLN A 711 32.34 -10.94 -5.19
N ALA A 712 31.33 -11.59 -5.79
CA ALA A 712 30.17 -10.90 -6.35
C ALA A 712 29.33 -10.20 -5.27
N GLY A 713 29.24 -10.79 -4.08
CA GLY A 713 28.52 -10.26 -2.93
C GLY A 713 29.05 -8.90 -2.43
N HIS A 714 30.31 -8.57 -2.73
CA HIS A 714 30.89 -7.26 -2.39
C HIS A 714 30.42 -6.11 -3.30
N ASN A 715 30.00 -6.44 -4.53
CA ASN A 715 29.54 -5.45 -5.50
C ASN A 715 28.24 -4.78 -5.03
N ALA A 716 27.91 -3.63 -5.63
CA ALA A 716 26.68 -2.91 -5.30
C ALA A 716 25.44 -3.81 -5.41
N GLY A 717 24.68 -3.93 -4.32
CA GLY A 717 23.50 -4.80 -4.23
C GLY A 717 23.79 -6.26 -3.90
N GLY A 718 25.06 -6.65 -3.73
CA GLY A 718 25.46 -7.95 -3.25
C GLY A 718 25.24 -8.14 -1.74
N TYR A 719 25.18 -9.38 -1.24
CA TYR A 719 24.85 -9.64 0.17
C TYR A 719 25.83 -9.00 1.17
N VAL A 720 27.14 -8.95 0.85
CA VAL A 720 28.16 -8.28 1.67
C VAL A 720 27.97 -6.77 1.63
N ASP A 721 27.62 -6.20 0.46
CA ASP A 721 27.28 -4.79 0.34
C ASP A 721 26.04 -4.40 1.15
N LEU A 722 25.00 -5.24 1.11
CA LEU A 722 23.76 -5.05 1.85
C LEU A 722 23.99 -5.05 3.37
N LEU A 723 24.71 -6.05 3.88
CA LEU A 723 25.10 -6.12 5.30
C LEU A 723 25.95 -4.93 5.71
N ARG A 724 26.97 -4.57 4.91
CA ARG A 724 27.82 -3.39 5.15
C ARG A 724 26.99 -2.12 5.25
N LYS A 725 26.07 -1.90 4.31
CA LYS A 725 25.20 -0.72 4.31
C LYS A 725 24.33 -0.66 5.56
N GLY A 726 23.70 -1.79 5.91
CA GLY A 726 22.86 -1.85 7.11
C GLY A 726 23.65 -1.61 8.40
N LEU A 727 24.82 -2.23 8.57
CA LEU A 727 25.65 -2.06 9.77
C LEU A 727 26.14 -0.61 9.92
N ARG A 728 26.54 0.00 8.80
CA ARG A 728 27.02 1.40 8.77
C ARG A 728 25.94 2.45 9.02
N THR A 729 24.66 2.06 9.07
CA THR A 729 23.61 2.99 9.53
C THR A 729 23.72 3.28 11.02
N VAL A 730 24.31 2.37 11.81
CA VAL A 730 24.52 2.53 13.26
C VAL A 730 26.01 2.75 13.58
N HIS A 731 26.89 2.01 12.92
CA HIS A 731 28.34 2.04 13.12
C HIS A 731 29.10 2.36 11.82
N PRO A 732 29.20 3.64 11.40
CA PRO A 732 29.89 4.03 10.17
C PRO A 732 31.34 3.52 10.07
N GLU A 733 32.00 3.36 11.22
CA GLU A 733 33.38 2.91 11.41
C GLU A 733 33.60 1.40 11.29
N ILE A 734 32.53 0.59 11.31
CA ILE A 734 32.65 -0.88 11.34
C ILE A 734 33.48 -1.41 10.16
N GLY A 735 34.46 -2.26 10.48
CA GLY A 735 35.34 -2.86 9.49
C GLY A 735 34.65 -4.00 8.75
N ILE A 736 34.56 -3.92 7.42
CA ILE A 736 34.06 -5.01 6.57
C ILE A 736 35.19 -5.43 5.63
N ILE A 737 35.56 -6.71 5.69
CA ILE A 737 36.67 -7.29 4.91
C ILE A 737 36.09 -8.27 3.87
N PRO A 738 35.94 -7.84 2.60
CA PRO A 738 35.43 -8.71 1.53
C PRO A 738 36.54 -9.62 0.98
N ALA A 739 36.65 -10.85 1.50
CA ALA A 739 37.69 -11.80 1.15
C ALA A 739 37.19 -12.89 0.17
N GLY A 740 36.46 -12.51 -0.88
CA GLY A 740 35.99 -13.43 -1.93
C GLY A 740 36.86 -13.40 -3.19
N ILE A 741 37.21 -14.57 -3.74
CA ILE A 741 37.95 -14.67 -5.02
C ILE A 741 37.31 -15.71 -5.94
N SER A 742 37.06 -15.32 -7.20
CA SER A 742 36.43 -16.19 -8.18
C SER A 742 37.23 -17.47 -8.46
N GLY A 743 36.51 -18.60 -8.54
CA GLY A 743 37.07 -19.92 -8.83
C GLY A 743 37.78 -20.60 -7.66
N HIS A 744 37.95 -19.92 -6.52
CA HIS A 744 38.59 -20.49 -5.34
C HIS A 744 37.71 -21.57 -4.69
N LYS A 745 38.40 -22.54 -4.09
CA LYS A 745 37.88 -23.68 -3.33
C LYS A 745 38.55 -23.72 -1.95
N VAL A 746 38.19 -24.67 -1.08
CA VAL A 746 38.79 -24.78 0.26
C VAL A 746 40.34 -24.81 0.25
N PRO A 747 41.03 -25.59 -0.61
CA PRO A 747 42.49 -25.59 -0.67
C PRO A 747 43.11 -24.24 -1.06
N ASP A 748 42.35 -23.40 -1.78
CA ASP A 748 42.81 -22.06 -2.19
C ASP A 748 42.61 -21.03 -1.07
N LEU A 749 41.62 -21.25 -0.19
CA LEU A 749 41.43 -20.44 1.02
C LEU A 749 42.55 -20.69 2.04
N LEU A 750 43.00 -21.94 2.21
CA LEU A 750 44.12 -22.29 3.11
C LEU A 750 45.41 -21.52 2.78
N LYS A 751 45.65 -21.21 1.50
CA LYS A 751 46.84 -20.49 1.06
C LYS A 751 46.81 -18.99 1.36
N ARG A 752 45.66 -18.43 1.73
CA ARG A 752 45.46 -16.98 1.81
C ARG A 752 44.73 -16.47 3.05
N TYR A 753 44.12 -17.34 3.86
CA TYR A 753 43.30 -16.89 4.99
C TYR A 753 44.10 -16.09 6.02
N GLU A 754 45.37 -16.41 6.23
CA GLU A 754 46.26 -15.63 7.09
C GLU A 754 46.32 -14.18 6.63
N LYS A 755 46.68 -13.94 5.37
CA LYS A 755 46.76 -12.61 4.78
C LYS A 755 45.39 -11.91 4.70
N ASP A 756 44.40 -12.60 4.17
CA ASP A 756 43.12 -11.97 3.79
C ASP A 756 42.19 -11.74 4.98
N VAL A 757 42.42 -12.43 6.10
CA VAL A 757 41.55 -12.39 7.28
C VAL A 757 42.32 -12.05 8.55
N ILE A 758 43.39 -12.79 8.88
CA ILE A 758 44.12 -12.60 10.15
C ILE A 758 44.93 -11.30 10.13
N GLU A 759 45.79 -11.09 9.14
CA GLU A 759 46.58 -9.86 8.98
C GLU A 759 45.67 -8.63 8.75
N ALA A 760 44.49 -8.85 8.14
CA ALA A 760 43.46 -7.82 7.97
C ALA A 760 42.75 -7.46 9.30
N GLY A 761 43.04 -8.16 10.39
CA GLY A 761 42.55 -7.90 11.74
C GLY A 761 41.10 -8.34 11.98
N ALA A 762 40.60 -9.33 11.25
CA ALA A 762 39.22 -9.79 11.42
C ALA A 762 39.00 -10.40 12.81
N THR A 763 37.89 -10.03 13.45
CA THR A 763 37.48 -10.53 14.76
C THR A 763 36.27 -11.45 14.70
N VAL A 764 35.50 -11.35 13.61
CA VAL A 764 34.41 -12.26 13.24
C VAL A 764 34.58 -12.64 11.77
N VAL A 765 34.42 -13.93 11.44
CA VAL A 765 34.63 -14.44 10.08
C VAL A 765 33.41 -15.23 9.63
N PHE A 766 32.78 -14.79 8.55
CA PHE A 766 31.73 -15.51 7.85
C PHE A 766 32.33 -16.29 6.67
N ILE A 767 32.36 -17.61 6.78
CA ILE A 767 32.89 -18.51 5.74
C ILE A 767 31.73 -18.97 4.87
N TYR A 768 31.76 -18.62 3.58
CA TYR A 768 30.80 -19.10 2.59
C TYR A 768 31.54 -19.69 1.38
N ILE A 769 31.65 -21.02 1.38
CA ILE A 769 32.46 -21.81 0.45
C ILE A 769 31.81 -23.18 0.21
N GLY A 770 32.32 -23.93 -0.77
CA GLY A 770 31.87 -25.29 -1.08
C GLY A 770 31.07 -25.40 -2.38
N ILE A 771 30.56 -24.29 -2.93
CA ILE A 771 29.85 -24.32 -4.22
C ILE A 771 30.84 -24.68 -5.33
N ASN A 772 31.97 -23.98 -5.45
CA ASN A 772 32.98 -24.30 -6.46
C ASN A 772 33.66 -25.66 -6.24
N ASP A 773 33.78 -26.12 -4.99
CA ASP A 773 34.31 -27.45 -4.65
C ASP A 773 33.47 -28.57 -5.27
N VAL A 774 32.16 -28.37 -5.35
CA VAL A 774 31.20 -29.31 -5.95
C VAL A 774 30.98 -29.02 -7.44
N TRP A 775 30.73 -27.75 -7.82
CA TRP A 775 30.36 -27.35 -9.18
C TRP A 775 31.46 -27.65 -10.20
N HIS A 776 32.73 -27.50 -9.82
CA HIS A 776 33.85 -27.80 -10.71
C HIS A 776 34.09 -29.30 -10.92
N SER A 777 33.45 -30.19 -10.16
CA SER A 777 33.47 -31.63 -10.42
C SER A 777 32.85 -31.99 -11.76
N LEU A 778 31.96 -31.15 -12.32
CA LEU A 778 31.46 -31.31 -13.70
C LEU A 778 32.57 -31.21 -14.77
N ARG A 779 33.76 -30.74 -14.40
CA ARG A 779 34.93 -30.59 -15.27
C ARG A 779 36.16 -31.27 -14.65
N ASP A 780 35.97 -32.25 -13.78
CA ASP A 780 37.04 -32.98 -13.07
C ASP A 780 38.02 -32.08 -12.29
N ARG A 781 37.53 -30.93 -11.79
CA ARG A 781 38.32 -29.93 -11.03
C ARG A 781 37.73 -29.59 -9.65
N GLY A 782 36.81 -30.41 -9.17
CA GLY A 782 36.26 -30.28 -7.82
C GLY A 782 37.28 -30.66 -6.73
N THR A 783 36.93 -30.40 -5.48
CA THR A 783 37.75 -30.81 -4.32
C THR A 783 37.16 -32.09 -3.75
N PRO A 784 37.89 -33.21 -3.66
CA PRO A 784 37.36 -34.43 -3.03
C PRO A 784 36.86 -34.15 -1.61
N ILE A 785 35.76 -34.81 -1.20
CA ILE A 785 35.05 -34.48 0.06
C ILE A 785 35.94 -34.61 1.31
N ASP A 786 36.87 -35.56 1.35
CA ASP A 786 37.83 -35.73 2.45
C ASP A 786 38.83 -34.57 2.52
N ALA A 787 39.28 -34.07 1.35
CA ALA A 787 40.16 -32.90 1.27
C ALA A 787 39.40 -31.61 1.60
N PHE A 788 38.13 -31.53 1.24
CA PHE A 788 37.23 -30.44 1.64
C PHE A 788 37.04 -30.42 3.16
N GLU A 789 36.77 -31.56 3.79
CA GLU A 789 36.64 -31.68 5.25
C GLU A 789 37.94 -31.31 5.97
N ALA A 790 39.06 -31.94 5.59
CA ALA A 790 40.36 -31.69 6.21
C ALA A 790 40.74 -30.21 6.10
N GLY A 791 40.58 -29.62 4.91
CA GLY A 791 40.92 -28.22 4.70
C GLY A 791 39.99 -27.24 5.41
N LEU A 792 38.69 -27.54 5.55
CA LEU A 792 37.80 -26.71 6.37
C LEU A 792 38.20 -26.73 7.84
N ARG A 793 38.53 -27.90 8.39
CA ARG A 793 38.98 -28.01 9.79
C ARG A 793 40.26 -27.24 10.04
N GLU A 794 41.25 -27.39 9.16
CA GLU A 794 42.51 -26.65 9.25
C GLU A 794 42.27 -25.13 9.18
N LEU A 795 41.46 -24.67 8.23
CA LEU A 795 41.09 -23.27 8.09
C LEU A 795 40.42 -22.72 9.36
N ILE A 796 39.44 -23.45 9.89
CA ILE A 796 38.70 -23.05 11.11
C ILE A 796 39.64 -23.02 12.32
N ALA A 797 40.51 -24.02 12.47
CA ALA A 797 41.49 -24.07 13.56
C ALA A 797 42.43 -22.86 13.53
N GLY A 798 42.95 -22.51 12.35
CA GLY A 798 43.81 -21.33 12.17
C GLY A 798 43.10 -20.01 12.50
N LEU A 799 41.86 -19.85 12.05
CA LEU A 799 41.05 -18.66 12.34
C LEU A 799 40.67 -18.54 13.82
N ARG A 800 40.38 -19.66 14.50
CA ARG A 800 40.10 -19.63 15.94
C ARG A 800 41.35 -19.37 16.77
N ALA A 801 42.50 -19.88 16.35
CA ALA A 801 43.79 -19.63 17.01
C ALA A 801 44.17 -18.14 16.99
N SER A 802 43.71 -17.35 16.01
CA SER A 802 43.87 -15.88 16.01
C SER A 802 42.89 -15.15 16.94
N GLY A 803 41.95 -15.87 17.55
CA GLY A 803 40.92 -15.32 18.44
C GLY A 803 39.68 -14.79 17.71
N ALA A 804 39.50 -15.13 16.43
CA ALA A 804 38.30 -14.76 15.68
C ALA A 804 37.13 -15.72 15.96
N GLU A 805 35.91 -15.17 16.04
CA GLU A 805 34.69 -15.97 16.09
C GLU A 805 34.28 -16.37 14.66
N VAL A 806 33.92 -17.65 14.45
CA VAL A 806 33.67 -18.18 13.11
C VAL A 806 32.19 -18.55 12.92
N VAL A 807 31.59 -18.00 11.87
CA VAL A 807 30.30 -18.44 11.31
C VAL A 807 30.59 -19.27 10.07
N LEU A 808 30.12 -20.52 10.05
CA LEU A 808 30.26 -21.41 8.91
C LEU A 808 28.94 -21.49 8.14
N ALA A 809 28.94 -21.11 6.87
CA ALA A 809 27.79 -21.29 5.98
C ALA A 809 27.92 -22.58 5.16
N THR A 810 26.82 -23.30 4.98
CA THR A 810 26.78 -24.45 4.05
C THR A 810 26.77 -23.96 2.60
N PRO A 811 27.23 -24.77 1.62
CA PRO A 811 27.06 -24.43 0.21
C PRO A 811 25.57 -24.36 -0.13
N SER A 812 25.13 -23.31 -0.82
CA SER A 812 23.69 -23.03 -1.00
C SER A 812 23.01 -23.92 -2.03
N VAL A 813 23.36 -23.75 -3.31
CA VAL A 813 22.65 -24.38 -4.42
C VAL A 813 23.52 -24.44 -5.68
N ILE A 814 23.29 -25.46 -6.52
CA ILE A 814 23.76 -25.54 -7.92
C ILE A 814 22.57 -26.00 -8.75
N GLY A 815 21.87 -25.03 -9.33
CA GLY A 815 20.60 -25.25 -10.03
C GLY A 815 19.39 -25.19 -9.09
N GLU A 816 18.31 -24.55 -9.56
CA GLU A 816 17.15 -24.20 -8.73
C GLU A 816 15.93 -25.10 -8.91
N LYS A 817 16.07 -26.22 -9.61
CA LYS A 817 14.97 -27.17 -9.77
C LYS A 817 14.56 -27.72 -8.42
N THR A 818 13.39 -28.35 -8.40
CA THR A 818 12.86 -29.07 -7.23
C THR A 818 13.98 -29.87 -6.55
N PRO A 819 14.18 -29.72 -5.23
CA PRO A 819 15.26 -30.40 -4.52
C PRO A 819 15.31 -31.90 -4.82
N GLY A 820 16.47 -32.40 -5.22
CA GLY A 820 16.69 -33.78 -5.65
C GLY A 820 16.67 -33.97 -7.18
N GLN A 821 16.22 -32.97 -7.94
CA GLN A 821 16.21 -33.04 -9.42
C GLN A 821 17.43 -32.38 -10.08
N ASN A 822 18.28 -31.66 -9.33
CA ASN A 822 19.49 -31.09 -9.89
C ASN A 822 20.62 -32.14 -9.90
N GLN A 823 21.44 -32.12 -10.95
CA GLN A 823 22.50 -33.12 -11.17
C GLN A 823 23.47 -33.27 -9.99
N LEU A 824 23.73 -32.18 -9.25
CA LEU A 824 24.71 -32.15 -8.16
C LEU A 824 24.08 -32.08 -6.77
N ASP A 825 22.76 -32.27 -6.62
CA ASP A 825 22.08 -32.12 -5.33
C ASP A 825 22.62 -33.10 -4.27
N GLU A 826 22.79 -34.37 -4.62
CA GLU A 826 23.33 -35.39 -3.71
C GLU A 826 24.74 -35.04 -3.22
N MET A 827 25.60 -34.58 -4.14
CA MET A 827 26.96 -34.16 -3.79
C MET A 827 26.95 -32.87 -2.94
N LEU A 828 26.11 -31.88 -3.28
CA LEU A 828 25.93 -30.69 -2.43
C LEU A 828 25.47 -31.05 -1.02
N ASP A 829 24.53 -31.98 -0.90
CA ASP A 829 23.98 -32.41 0.39
C ASP A 829 25.05 -33.11 1.24
N ALA A 830 25.94 -33.89 0.62
CA ALA A 830 27.10 -34.48 1.30
C ALA A 830 28.06 -33.41 1.86
N TYR A 831 28.39 -32.37 1.08
CA TYR A 831 29.31 -31.31 1.51
C TYR A 831 28.67 -30.38 2.54
N ALA A 832 27.37 -30.12 2.41
CA ALA A 832 26.58 -29.43 3.44
C ALA A 832 26.54 -30.25 4.74
N ALA A 833 26.43 -31.58 4.67
CA ALA A 833 26.49 -32.46 5.85
C ALA A 833 27.85 -32.41 6.54
N VAL A 834 28.96 -32.33 5.80
CA VAL A 834 30.29 -32.07 6.36
C VAL A 834 30.31 -30.74 7.11
N SER A 835 29.85 -29.66 6.48
CA SER A 835 29.84 -28.32 7.08
C SER A 835 29.00 -28.28 8.37
N ARG A 836 27.82 -28.91 8.37
CA ARG A 836 26.97 -29.06 9.57
C ARG A 836 27.65 -29.84 10.68
N ARG A 837 28.33 -30.95 10.34
CA ARG A 837 29.06 -31.79 11.30
C ARG A 837 30.20 -31.02 11.94
N ILE A 838 31.04 -30.36 11.14
CA ILE A 838 32.15 -29.53 11.64
C ILE A 838 31.62 -28.42 12.55
N ALA A 839 30.58 -27.68 12.13
CA ALA A 839 30.01 -26.62 12.95
C ALA A 839 29.56 -27.13 14.33
N ARG A 840 28.92 -28.31 14.38
CA ARG A 840 28.51 -28.93 15.64
C ARG A 840 29.69 -29.39 16.50
N GLU A 841 30.67 -30.08 15.92
CA GLU A 841 31.82 -30.62 16.65
C GLU A 841 32.73 -29.51 17.20
N GLU A 842 32.88 -28.43 16.45
CA GLU A 842 33.74 -27.30 16.82
C GLU A 842 32.98 -26.22 17.62
N GLY A 843 31.67 -26.36 17.80
CA GLY A 843 30.82 -25.40 18.53
C GLY A 843 30.57 -24.07 17.81
N LEU A 844 30.63 -24.05 16.47
CA LEU A 844 30.47 -22.84 15.65
C LEU A 844 29.00 -22.45 15.49
N VAL A 845 28.77 -21.19 15.12
CA VAL A 845 27.47 -20.77 14.59
C VAL A 845 27.35 -21.23 13.14
N LEU A 846 26.25 -21.93 12.84
CA LEU A 846 25.95 -22.44 11.50
C LEU A 846 24.96 -21.53 10.78
N CYS A 847 25.31 -21.11 9.56
CA CYS A 847 24.37 -20.49 8.61
C CYS A 847 23.98 -21.51 7.53
N ASP A 848 22.92 -22.29 7.75
CA ASP A 848 22.56 -23.41 6.86
C ASP A 848 21.85 -22.95 5.56
N LEU A 849 22.61 -22.30 4.68
CA LEU A 849 22.12 -21.79 3.40
C LEU A 849 21.60 -22.90 2.48
N ARG A 850 22.17 -24.13 2.51
CA ARG A 850 21.66 -25.26 1.72
C ARG A 850 20.19 -25.52 2.01
N ARG A 851 19.88 -25.70 3.30
CA ARG A 851 18.52 -25.94 3.77
C ARG A 851 17.63 -24.73 3.49
N SER A 852 18.11 -23.54 3.80
CA SER A 852 17.35 -22.30 3.63
C SER A 852 16.98 -22.03 2.16
N PHE A 853 17.90 -22.28 1.22
CA PHE A 853 17.63 -22.15 -0.22
C PHE A 853 16.61 -23.17 -0.71
N GLN A 854 16.76 -24.45 -0.34
CA GLN A 854 15.78 -25.48 -0.70
C GLN A 854 14.38 -25.12 -0.20
N GLU A 855 14.26 -24.63 1.04
CA GLU A 855 13.00 -24.21 1.63
C GLU A 855 12.39 -22.97 0.94
N GLN A 856 13.21 -21.99 0.55
CA GLN A 856 12.72 -20.84 -0.22
C GLN A 856 12.27 -21.25 -1.62
N LEU A 857 13.03 -22.10 -2.32
CA LEU A 857 12.72 -22.50 -3.69
C LEU A 857 11.43 -23.32 -3.79
N ARG A 858 11.04 -24.06 -2.73
CA ARG A 858 9.76 -24.78 -2.73
C ARG A 858 8.53 -23.87 -2.77
N ILE A 859 8.64 -22.65 -2.24
CA ILE A 859 7.55 -21.66 -2.22
C ILE A 859 7.72 -20.63 -3.36
N PHE A 860 8.95 -20.17 -3.59
CA PHE A 860 9.23 -19.03 -4.47
C PHE A 860 9.90 -19.41 -5.79
N GLY A 861 10.38 -20.65 -5.93
CA GLY A 861 11.02 -21.15 -7.15
C GLY A 861 10.01 -21.67 -8.18
N ASP A 862 10.44 -21.76 -9.43
CA ASP A 862 9.74 -22.54 -10.44
C ASP A 862 10.30 -23.98 -10.40
N PRO A 863 9.49 -25.00 -10.12
CA PRO A 863 9.93 -26.40 -10.04
C PRO A 863 10.73 -26.90 -11.24
N ALA A 864 10.49 -26.33 -12.43
CA ALA A 864 11.14 -26.72 -13.68
C ALA A 864 12.36 -25.86 -14.05
N ALA A 865 12.48 -24.66 -13.47
CA ALA A 865 13.56 -23.73 -13.81
C ALA A 865 14.86 -24.11 -13.09
N ASP A 866 15.99 -24.03 -13.80
CA ASP A 866 17.32 -24.27 -13.23
C ASP A 866 17.94 -23.01 -12.60
N ARG A 867 17.31 -21.84 -12.78
CA ARG A 867 17.77 -20.53 -12.29
C ARG A 867 16.66 -19.48 -12.43
N GLY A 868 16.86 -18.33 -11.79
CA GLY A 868 16.04 -17.12 -11.96
C GLY A 868 15.38 -16.64 -10.68
N ALA A 869 15.15 -17.52 -9.70
CA ALA A 869 14.55 -17.16 -8.42
C ALA A 869 15.59 -16.55 -7.47
N LEU A 870 16.61 -17.32 -7.08
CA LEU A 870 17.66 -16.88 -6.14
C LEU A 870 19.03 -16.71 -6.80
N THR A 871 19.25 -17.31 -7.96
CA THR A 871 20.51 -17.34 -8.70
C THR A 871 20.30 -17.02 -10.17
N ARG A 872 21.26 -16.33 -10.79
CA ARG A 872 21.21 -15.89 -12.19
C ARG A 872 21.72 -16.94 -13.17
N ASP A 873 22.65 -17.78 -12.72
CA ASP A 873 23.34 -18.81 -13.52
C ASP A 873 23.38 -20.17 -12.83
N GLY A 874 22.50 -20.37 -11.83
CA GLY A 874 22.43 -21.58 -11.01
C GLY A 874 23.29 -21.53 -9.75
N VAL A 875 24.21 -20.56 -9.60
CA VAL A 875 25.07 -20.43 -8.41
C VAL A 875 25.24 -18.98 -7.91
N HIS A 876 25.39 -18.00 -8.81
CA HIS A 876 25.57 -16.60 -8.43
C HIS A 876 24.22 -15.95 -8.17
N LEU A 877 24.14 -15.15 -7.11
CA LEU A 877 22.87 -14.65 -6.58
C LEU A 877 22.19 -13.60 -7.47
N THR A 878 20.86 -13.67 -7.62
CA THR A 878 20.00 -12.57 -8.09
C THR A 878 19.89 -11.48 -7.02
N PRO A 879 19.24 -10.32 -7.29
CA PRO A 879 18.91 -9.37 -6.21
C PRO A 879 18.13 -10.01 -5.06
N ALA A 880 17.18 -10.90 -5.34
CA ALA A 880 16.42 -11.64 -4.33
C ALA A 880 17.32 -12.62 -3.55
N GLY A 881 18.20 -13.36 -4.22
CA GLY A 881 19.18 -14.23 -3.57
C GLY A 881 20.16 -13.48 -2.66
N ASN A 882 20.63 -12.30 -3.08
CA ASN A 882 21.50 -11.46 -2.27
C ASN A 882 20.79 -10.95 -1.00
N GLN A 883 19.53 -10.52 -1.12
CA GLN A 883 18.72 -10.14 0.03
C GLN A 883 18.53 -11.32 0.99
N TRP A 884 18.24 -12.51 0.46
CA TRP A 884 18.02 -13.70 1.28
C TRP A 884 19.29 -14.14 2.03
N VAL A 885 20.42 -14.23 1.34
CA VAL A 885 21.70 -14.56 2.00
C VAL A 885 22.06 -13.50 3.04
N ALA A 886 21.82 -12.21 2.78
CA ALA A 886 22.05 -11.17 3.77
C ALA A 886 21.15 -11.30 5.01
N ILE A 887 19.87 -11.69 4.84
CA ILE A 887 18.92 -11.93 5.94
C ILE A 887 19.38 -13.09 6.85
N GLU A 888 19.84 -14.19 6.25
CA GLU A 888 20.33 -15.37 6.97
C GLU A 888 21.67 -15.08 7.64
N ALA A 889 22.61 -14.46 6.92
CA ALA A 889 23.91 -14.08 7.43
C ALA A 889 23.82 -13.07 8.57
N ALA A 890 22.92 -12.08 8.51
CA ALA A 890 22.71 -11.12 9.61
C ALA A 890 22.31 -11.82 10.92
N ALA A 891 21.45 -12.83 10.85
CA ALA A 891 21.02 -13.59 12.02
C ALA A 891 22.17 -14.44 12.60
N ALA A 892 22.90 -15.17 11.74
CA ALA A 892 24.03 -15.98 12.17
C ALA A 892 25.18 -15.13 12.74
N LEU A 893 25.51 -14.00 12.10
CA LEU A 893 26.50 -13.06 12.61
C LEU A 893 26.10 -12.50 13.97
N ARG A 894 24.81 -12.20 14.18
CA ARG A 894 24.34 -11.67 15.46
C ARG A 894 24.55 -12.70 16.58
N GLU A 895 24.24 -13.96 16.32
CA GLU A 895 24.47 -15.03 17.28
C GLU A 895 25.97 -15.18 17.61
N ALA A 896 26.85 -15.14 16.60
CA ALA A 896 28.29 -15.21 16.80
C ALA A 896 28.82 -14.04 17.65
N VAL A 897 28.38 -12.81 17.33
CA VAL A 897 28.75 -11.62 18.11
C VAL A 897 28.26 -11.73 19.56
N ALA A 898 27.03 -12.25 19.78
CA ALA A 898 26.50 -12.46 21.14
C ALA A 898 27.35 -13.43 21.95
N ARG A 899 27.72 -14.57 21.36
CA ARG A 899 28.60 -15.58 22.01
C ARG A 899 29.95 -14.98 22.36
N ARG A 900 30.53 -14.20 21.44
CA ARG A 900 31.82 -13.53 21.65
C ARG A 900 31.77 -12.50 22.79
N GLN A 901 30.69 -11.72 22.89
CA GLN A 901 30.52 -10.77 24.00
C GLN A 901 30.39 -11.49 25.34
N ALA A 902 29.56 -12.52 25.41
CA ALA A 902 29.39 -13.32 26.62
C ALA A 902 30.72 -13.94 27.08
N ALA A 903 31.54 -14.47 26.16
CA ALA A 903 32.85 -15.01 26.48
C ALA A 903 33.83 -13.94 27.01
N ARG A 904 33.76 -12.71 26.48
CA ARG A 904 34.58 -11.58 26.97
C ARG A 904 34.15 -11.10 28.36
N GLU A 905 32.86 -11.12 28.65
CA GLU A 905 32.33 -10.78 29.98
C GLU A 905 32.77 -11.81 31.02
N GLN A 906 32.63 -13.10 30.71
CA GLN A 906 33.11 -14.20 31.57
C GLN A 906 34.63 -14.19 31.79
N ALA A 907 35.42 -13.65 30.87
CA ALA A 907 36.86 -13.52 31.03
C ALA A 907 37.28 -12.28 31.86
N LYS A 908 36.35 -11.35 32.12
CA LYS A 908 36.56 -10.16 32.96
C LYS A 908 36.18 -10.40 34.43
N ASP A 909 35.21 -11.30 34.67
CA ASP A 909 34.84 -11.82 35.98
C ASP A 909 35.85 -12.90 36.46
#